data_AF-A0A8H4Y0M0-F1
#
_entry.id   AF-A0A8H4Y0M0-F1
#
_cell.length_a   1.000
_cell.length_b   1.000
_cell.length_c   1.000
_cell.angle_alpha   90.00
_cell.angle_beta   90.00
_cell.angle_gamma   90.00
#
_symmetry.space_group_name_H-M   'P 1'
#
loop_
_entity.id
_entity.type
_entity.pdbx_description
1 polymer ?
#
loop_
_entity_poly.entity_id
_entity_poly.type
_entity_poly.pdbx_seq_one_letter_code
_entity_poly.pdbx_strand_id
1 'polypeptide(L)'
;MAGRTSTILAELNKFSAEDLSSNAQARKRAAELSKQLTTSLSDPTNTSLDLAFSPFLVLVARIAIDLNLFNLIKSHDGGISTAQLSQESGGESQLVFRILRFLASGGVVHEKDDNLWAPTPVTHAMAEPAIVAGYTVSWDLIMPAAVKAPEYLRIKGHVSPSDPRDGFIQYAHNTKDEVYKFLTTQPRILQDFNTFMGNTMGNRRYWFDWFPIKERIIDGSDASSVLLVDVGGGKGHDLQSFNTIFPNSGTLVLQDIPQVVDNIGIHDLHPSIQKMQYNFFKEQPIKGARAYFLHHILHNWSDEQCFKILKRLREAMKPGYSKLLIHDLILPDVGMTAQQGICDIVMMTVCSAMERSRGEWTDLLSRAGFDIVRFWVDDEDSDGLVEAVVRGCLSQTVDRSQISDLGSNYIENMPCYVGYVPYYDVEVERVSVSNHPHASIFPPPIFLIHWQQLDLLHQATTSNMDTPFPLAPEQYAPSPVPSLDEWKQLWDVWDLVTTKMIPSSALMEQPIPLRNPLLFYLGHIPTFEDIHLTRAAQSKPTEPAYYHRIFERGIDPDVDDPSKCHDHSKLPDIFPSLEEILQYRERVKQRITALYATELPYLDRCVGRALWIGFEHEGLHAETFLFMTIQSPNILPPPVFPRPDFAKLAKEAASRRLPSPWFTVPKQSFTIGYHDPESDDGPDRFFAWDNEREPYEVQVPQLEAQGRPVSNGEYATYLVQAKYPEIPAAWSKTRNAAKDEDFTTFIARHTVKTVWGPVPLAQTLDWPIMASFDEVEQYAKWAGARLPTLDELRSIHELVERCRKAPETKLNKQFHTDPRAIFVDLSGTNSGFRNFHPTGVTHKDYLCGLGDTGGAAEWTQSLFAPQPGFKPMAIYPGYSALVADFMDGKHVAVVGGSWALHPRIAGRKSFLNWWQKKYLWPWVTFRLVRDVE
;
A
#
# COMPACT_ATOMS: atom_id res chain seq x y z
N MET A 1 -11.37 -7.36 26.61
CA MET A 1 -12.14 -6.26 27.23
C MET A 1 -11.46 -5.73 28.50
N ALA A 2 -11.28 -6.53 29.57
CA ALA A 2 -10.78 -6.05 30.86
C ALA A 2 -9.47 -5.25 30.82
N GLY A 3 -8.48 -5.67 30.02
CA GLY A 3 -7.18 -4.97 29.93
C GLY A 3 -7.21 -3.63 29.20
N ARG A 4 -8.12 -3.41 28.24
CA ARG A 4 -8.23 -2.13 27.51
C ARG A 4 -9.01 -1.10 28.31
N THR A 5 -10.09 -1.54 28.96
CA THR A 5 -10.93 -0.69 29.82
C THR A 5 -10.16 -0.20 31.05
N SER A 6 -9.33 -1.06 31.67
CA SER A 6 -8.50 -0.65 32.81
C SER A 6 -7.46 0.42 32.43
N THR A 7 -6.85 0.32 31.25
CA THR A 7 -5.94 1.35 30.73
C THR A 7 -6.65 2.69 30.51
N ILE A 8 -7.83 2.70 29.89
CA ILE A 8 -8.58 3.94 29.65
C ILE A 8 -8.99 4.61 30.98
N LEU A 9 -9.44 3.82 31.96
CA LEU A 9 -9.78 4.34 33.29
C LEU A 9 -8.55 4.91 34.02
N ALA A 10 -7.39 4.25 33.92
CA ALA A 10 -6.15 4.74 34.51
C ALA A 10 -5.71 6.07 33.88
N GLU A 11 -5.86 6.24 32.56
CA GLU A 11 -5.56 7.50 31.88
C GLU A 11 -6.56 8.62 32.24
N LEU A 12 -7.86 8.31 32.31
CA LEU A 12 -8.88 9.29 32.72
C LEU A 12 -8.65 9.79 34.16
N ASN A 13 -8.20 8.92 35.07
CA ASN A 13 -7.89 9.27 36.45
C ASN A 13 -6.68 10.22 36.60
N LYS A 14 -5.91 10.47 35.53
CA LYS A 14 -4.80 11.44 35.57
C LYS A 14 -5.26 12.89 35.45
N PHE A 15 -6.48 13.16 34.98
CA PHE A 15 -6.99 14.52 34.84
C PHE A 15 -7.64 15.01 36.14
N SER A 16 -7.24 16.18 36.62
CA SER A 16 -7.94 16.85 37.72
C SER A 16 -9.09 17.74 37.20
N ALA A 17 -10.05 18.07 38.06
CA ALA A 17 -11.12 19.01 37.72
C ALA A 17 -10.56 20.40 37.33
N GLU A 18 -9.46 20.81 37.95
CA GLU A 18 -8.77 22.06 37.66
C GLU A 18 -8.11 22.04 36.27
N ASP A 19 -7.47 20.92 35.90
CA ASP A 19 -6.90 20.72 34.56
C ASP A 19 -7.99 20.78 33.48
N LEU A 20 -9.11 20.10 33.69
CA LEU A 20 -10.21 20.10 32.72
C LEU A 20 -10.88 21.49 32.62
N SER A 21 -10.89 22.29 33.68
CA SER A 21 -11.45 23.65 33.62
C SER A 21 -10.56 24.62 32.84
N SER A 22 -9.23 24.47 32.92
CA SER A 22 -8.26 25.47 32.46
C SER A 22 -7.52 25.08 31.16
N ASN A 23 -7.45 23.79 30.82
CA ASN A 23 -6.67 23.30 29.67
C ASN A 23 -7.57 22.67 28.59
N ALA A 24 -7.64 23.31 27.42
CA ALA A 24 -8.46 22.85 26.30
C ALA A 24 -8.00 21.51 25.70
N GLN A 25 -6.69 21.25 25.65
CA GLN A 25 -6.13 20.02 25.13
C GLN A 25 -6.39 18.85 26.09
N ALA A 26 -6.30 19.10 27.41
CA ALA A 26 -6.69 18.13 28.43
C ALA A 26 -8.18 17.76 28.31
N ARG A 27 -9.07 18.73 28.08
CA ARG A 27 -10.49 18.47 27.80
C ARG A 27 -10.69 17.62 26.55
N LYS A 28 -10.04 17.96 25.44
CA LYS A 28 -10.13 17.20 24.18
C LYS A 28 -9.71 15.76 24.38
N ARG A 29 -8.57 15.53 25.06
CA ARG A 29 -8.05 14.20 25.36
C ARG A 29 -8.96 13.40 26.31
N ALA A 30 -9.48 14.03 27.36
CA ALA A 30 -10.40 13.38 28.28
C ALA A 30 -11.73 13.00 27.60
N ALA A 31 -12.25 13.86 26.73
CA ALA A 31 -13.44 13.57 25.92
C ALA A 31 -13.22 12.37 24.98
N GLU A 32 -12.06 12.29 24.31
CA GLU A 32 -11.70 11.17 23.45
C GLU A 32 -11.59 9.85 24.23
N LEU A 33 -10.89 9.86 25.37
CA LEU A 33 -10.81 8.68 26.25
C LEU A 33 -12.19 8.26 26.79
N SER A 34 -13.05 9.23 27.11
CA SER A 34 -14.43 8.97 27.52
C SER A 34 -15.23 8.29 26.39
N LYS A 35 -15.09 8.74 25.15
CA LYS A 35 -15.73 8.12 23.99
C LYS A 35 -15.24 6.69 23.76
N GLN A 36 -13.94 6.44 23.90
CA GLN A 36 -13.36 5.09 23.80
C GLN A 36 -13.87 4.18 24.92
N LEU A 37 -13.99 4.72 26.15
CA LEU A 37 -14.57 3.99 27.28
C LEU A 37 -16.02 3.62 26.98
N THR A 38 -16.86 4.58 26.59
CA THR A 38 -18.27 4.36 26.23
C THR A 38 -18.38 3.30 25.14
N THR A 39 -17.57 3.39 24.09
CA THR A 39 -17.55 2.39 23.00
C THR A 39 -17.18 1.00 23.52
N SER A 40 -16.23 0.89 24.45
CA SER A 40 -15.81 -0.39 25.03
C SER A 40 -16.85 -1.01 25.97
N LEU A 41 -17.72 -0.19 26.56
CA LEU A 41 -18.76 -0.59 27.50
C LEU A 41 -20.11 -0.83 26.84
N SER A 42 -20.34 -0.26 25.66
CA SER A 42 -21.60 -0.33 24.96
C SER A 42 -21.83 -1.73 24.39
N ASP A 43 -23.06 -2.22 24.52
CA ASP A 43 -23.46 -3.44 23.81
C ASP A 43 -23.38 -3.19 22.29
N PRO A 44 -22.70 -4.06 21.52
CA PRO A 44 -22.54 -3.86 20.07
C PRO A 44 -23.87 -3.80 19.31
N THR A 45 -24.90 -4.53 19.78
CA THR A 45 -26.24 -4.53 19.17
C THR A 45 -26.91 -3.18 19.40
N ASN A 46 -26.87 -2.68 20.64
CA ASN A 46 -27.43 -1.36 20.97
C ASN A 46 -26.72 -0.24 20.21
N THR A 47 -25.38 -0.29 20.14
CA THR A 47 -24.58 0.69 19.38
C THR A 47 -24.99 0.73 17.91
N SER A 48 -25.22 -0.45 17.32
CA SER A 48 -25.66 -0.56 15.91
C SER A 48 -27.07 -0.01 15.70
N LEU A 49 -27.98 -0.24 16.67
CA LEU A 49 -29.33 0.33 16.64
C LEU A 49 -29.33 1.85 16.82
N ASP A 50 -28.54 2.36 17.75
CA ASP A 50 -28.39 3.81 17.99
C ASP A 50 -27.90 4.53 16.74
N LEU A 51 -26.95 3.93 16.00
CA LEU A 51 -26.51 4.45 14.71
C LEU A 51 -27.66 4.53 13.70
N ALA A 52 -28.46 3.46 13.58
CA ALA A 52 -29.60 3.41 12.65
C ALA A 52 -30.68 4.45 12.97
N PHE A 53 -30.86 4.80 14.26
CA PHE A 53 -31.85 5.78 14.71
C PHE A 53 -31.29 7.19 14.92
N SER A 54 -29.99 7.40 14.77
CA SER A 54 -29.34 8.70 14.97
C SER A 54 -29.94 9.88 14.18
N PRO A 55 -30.48 9.73 12.94
CA PRO A 55 -31.07 10.86 12.21
C PRO A 55 -32.33 11.44 12.87
N PHE A 56 -33.01 10.68 13.72
CA PHE A 56 -34.24 11.15 14.38
C PHE A 56 -33.96 12.27 15.40
N LEU A 57 -32.75 12.36 15.94
CA LEU A 57 -32.38 13.48 16.83
C LEU A 57 -32.32 14.80 16.04
N VAL A 58 -31.74 14.77 14.84
CA VAL A 58 -31.68 15.94 13.94
C VAL A 58 -33.07 16.33 13.47
N LEU A 59 -33.93 15.36 13.14
CA LEU A 59 -35.35 15.60 12.82
C LEU A 59 -36.04 16.41 13.93
N VAL A 60 -35.92 15.95 15.17
CA VAL A 60 -36.59 16.56 16.31
C VAL A 60 -36.02 17.94 16.63
N ALA A 61 -34.70 18.12 16.51
CA ALA A 61 -34.08 19.44 16.63
C ALA A 61 -34.58 20.42 15.55
N ARG A 62 -34.74 19.95 14.30
CA ARG A 62 -35.28 20.76 13.19
C ARG A 62 -36.72 21.19 13.44
N ILE A 63 -37.58 20.31 13.97
CA ILE A 63 -38.96 20.65 14.34
C ILE A 63 -38.97 21.67 15.49
N ALA A 64 -38.10 21.49 16.49
CA ALA A 64 -37.97 22.45 17.60
C ALA A 64 -37.52 23.84 17.14
N ILE A 65 -36.67 23.93 16.11
CA ILE A 65 -36.29 25.18 15.43
C ILE A 65 -37.52 25.83 14.77
N ASP A 66 -38.32 25.08 14.00
CA ASP A 66 -39.52 25.63 13.33
C ASP A 66 -40.54 26.17 14.33
N LEU A 67 -40.67 25.51 15.49
CA LEU A 67 -41.52 25.94 16.60
C LEU A 67 -40.86 27.00 17.49
N ASN A 68 -39.64 27.46 17.15
CA ASN A 68 -38.88 28.46 17.91
C ASN A 68 -38.63 28.08 19.38
N LEU A 69 -38.65 26.79 19.73
CA LEU A 69 -38.63 26.32 21.12
C LEU A 69 -37.33 26.69 21.84
N PHE A 70 -36.18 26.67 21.15
CA PHE A 70 -34.89 26.99 21.76
C PHE A 70 -34.81 28.44 22.25
N ASN A 71 -35.36 29.41 21.50
CA ASN A 71 -35.44 30.80 21.95
C ASN A 71 -36.40 30.98 23.13
N LEU A 72 -37.56 30.32 23.08
CA LEU A 72 -38.55 30.38 24.16
C LEU A 72 -37.98 29.81 25.47
N ILE A 73 -37.29 28.67 25.41
CA ILE A 73 -36.64 28.06 26.57
C ILE A 73 -35.46 28.90 27.06
N LYS A 74 -34.61 29.41 26.15
CA LYS A 74 -33.48 30.32 26.47
C LYS A 74 -33.94 31.58 27.22
N SER A 75 -35.15 32.07 26.97
CA SER A 75 -35.68 33.25 27.67
C SER A 75 -36.19 32.97 29.09
N HIS A 76 -36.18 31.71 29.54
CA HIS A 76 -36.71 31.27 30.84
C HIS A 76 -35.74 30.36 31.59
N ASP A 77 -34.67 30.91 32.16
CA ASP A 77 -33.66 30.16 32.95
C ASP A 77 -34.27 29.37 34.13
N GLY A 78 -35.37 29.87 34.71
CA GLY A 78 -36.13 29.22 35.78
C GLY A 78 -36.83 27.92 35.35
N GLY A 79 -37.06 27.75 34.04
CA GLY A 79 -37.84 26.67 33.45
C GLY A 79 -39.17 27.17 32.90
N ILE A 80 -39.64 26.56 31.82
CA ILE A 80 -40.92 26.86 31.15
C ILE A 80 -41.73 25.57 30.97
N SER A 81 -43.05 25.65 31.17
CA SER A 81 -43.90 24.47 31.08
C SER A 81 -44.23 24.08 29.63
N THR A 82 -44.51 22.80 29.38
CA THR A 82 -45.02 22.34 28.06
C THR A 82 -46.25 23.14 27.61
N ALA A 83 -47.17 23.44 28.53
CA ALA A 83 -48.41 24.17 28.21
C ALA A 83 -48.12 25.61 27.74
N GLN A 84 -47.19 26.31 28.40
CA GLN A 84 -46.75 27.64 27.99
C GLN A 84 -46.02 27.60 26.66
N LEU A 85 -45.11 26.65 26.46
CA LEU A 85 -44.42 26.47 25.18
C LEU A 85 -45.40 26.19 24.04
N SER A 86 -46.43 25.37 24.27
CA SER A 86 -47.50 25.11 23.31
C SER A 86 -48.27 26.39 22.94
N GLN A 87 -48.61 27.22 23.93
CA GLN A 87 -49.30 28.49 23.71
C GLN A 87 -48.44 29.50 22.93
N GLU A 88 -47.14 29.60 23.24
CA GLU A 88 -46.24 30.61 22.65
C GLU A 88 -45.69 30.20 21.28
N SER A 89 -45.40 28.91 21.07
CA SER A 89 -44.92 28.38 19.78
C SER A 89 -46.04 28.12 18.77
N GLY A 90 -47.29 27.96 19.24
CA GLY A 90 -48.41 27.48 18.42
C GLY A 90 -48.38 25.96 18.15
N GLY A 91 -47.42 25.23 18.71
CA GLY A 91 -47.33 23.77 18.61
C GLY A 91 -48.32 23.04 19.52
N GLU A 92 -48.81 21.88 19.11
CA GLU A 92 -49.70 21.03 19.92
C GLU A 92 -48.98 20.47 21.15
N SER A 93 -49.62 20.50 22.32
CA SER A 93 -48.96 20.21 23.60
C SER A 93 -48.31 18.82 23.64
N GLN A 94 -48.95 17.78 23.08
CA GLN A 94 -48.37 16.43 23.08
C GLN A 94 -47.17 16.33 22.13
N LEU A 95 -47.21 17.03 21.00
CA LEU A 95 -46.08 17.11 20.07
C LEU A 95 -44.87 17.79 20.74
N VAL A 96 -45.09 18.97 21.34
CA VAL A 96 -44.03 19.73 22.05
C VAL A 96 -43.42 18.87 23.15
N PHE A 97 -44.24 18.21 23.96
CA PHE A 97 -43.77 17.30 25.02
C PHE A 97 -42.88 16.18 24.48
N ARG A 98 -43.32 15.49 23.42
CA ARG A 98 -42.56 14.36 22.82
C ARG A 98 -41.22 14.80 22.25
N ILE A 99 -41.19 15.97 21.62
CA ILE A 99 -39.96 16.58 21.08
C ILE A 99 -38.98 16.88 22.21
N LEU A 100 -39.43 17.58 23.25
CA LEU A 100 -38.57 18.02 24.33
C LEU A 100 -38.03 16.87 25.17
N ARG A 101 -38.81 15.80 25.38
CA ARG A 101 -38.31 14.59 26.05
C ARG A 101 -37.14 13.95 25.32
N PHE A 102 -37.20 13.87 23.98
CA PHE A 102 -36.10 13.28 23.22
C PHE A 102 -34.87 14.21 23.24
N LEU A 103 -35.07 15.52 23.05
CA LEU A 103 -33.98 16.50 23.18
C LEU A 103 -33.36 16.51 24.59
N ALA A 104 -34.16 16.28 25.63
CA ALA A 104 -33.69 16.17 27.01
C ALA A 104 -32.80 14.95 27.22
N SER A 105 -33.16 13.79 26.65
CA SER A 105 -32.31 12.59 26.72
C SER A 105 -30.95 12.78 26.02
N GLY A 106 -30.88 13.67 25.02
CA GLY A 106 -29.63 14.05 24.34
C GLY A 106 -28.87 15.20 25.01
N GLY A 107 -29.35 15.73 26.14
CA GLY A 107 -28.75 16.87 26.85
C GLY A 107 -28.89 18.22 26.14
N VAL A 108 -29.71 18.30 25.08
CA VAL A 108 -29.94 19.54 24.30
C VAL A 108 -30.80 20.53 25.09
N VAL A 109 -31.74 20.02 25.90
CA VAL A 109 -32.55 20.76 26.88
C VAL A 109 -32.52 20.00 28.22
N HIS A 110 -32.91 20.62 29.32
CA HIS A 110 -32.95 19.98 30.63
C HIS A 110 -34.40 19.84 31.12
N GLU A 111 -34.84 18.60 31.38
CA GLU A 111 -36.12 18.31 32.06
C GLU A 111 -35.92 18.45 33.58
N LYS A 112 -36.35 19.58 34.15
CA LYS A 112 -36.16 19.87 35.59
C LYS A 112 -37.17 19.12 36.47
N ASP A 113 -38.39 18.98 35.97
CA ASP A 113 -39.53 18.34 36.65
C ASP A 113 -40.56 17.92 35.58
N ASP A 114 -41.64 17.25 36.00
CA ASP A 114 -42.73 16.86 35.11
C ASP A 114 -43.24 18.07 34.30
N ASN A 115 -43.10 17.98 32.97
CA ASN A 115 -43.50 19.03 32.03
C ASN A 115 -42.79 20.39 32.21
N LEU A 116 -41.61 20.44 32.84
CA LEU A 116 -40.85 21.69 33.06
C LEU A 116 -39.45 21.63 32.42
N TRP A 117 -39.19 22.54 31.48
CA TRP A 117 -38.00 22.54 30.62
C TRP A 117 -37.10 23.74 30.85
N ALA A 118 -35.80 23.54 30.99
CA ALA A 118 -34.82 24.61 31.19
C ALA A 118 -33.69 24.56 30.15
N PRO A 119 -33.04 25.70 29.86
CA PRO A 119 -31.96 25.75 28.89
C PRO A 119 -30.70 25.05 29.40
N THR A 120 -29.95 24.45 28.48
CA THR A 120 -28.56 24.03 28.65
C THR A 120 -27.64 24.93 27.81
N PRO A 121 -26.30 24.86 27.98
CA PRO A 121 -25.38 25.55 27.06
C PRO A 121 -25.63 25.22 25.59
N VAL A 122 -26.06 23.98 25.28
CA VAL A 122 -26.43 23.56 23.93
C VAL A 122 -27.73 24.25 23.49
N THR A 123 -28.74 24.40 24.35
CA THR A 123 -29.95 25.19 24.05
C THR A 123 -29.60 26.61 23.62
N HIS A 124 -28.66 27.26 24.33
CA HIS A 124 -28.24 28.62 23.97
C HIS A 124 -27.57 28.66 22.60
N ALA A 125 -26.70 27.71 22.28
CA ALA A 125 -26.06 27.61 20.97
C ALA A 125 -27.08 27.31 19.85
N MET A 126 -28.05 26.43 20.10
CA MET A 126 -29.12 26.08 19.16
C MET A 126 -30.09 27.24 18.86
N ALA A 127 -30.08 28.29 19.69
CA ALA A 127 -30.83 29.52 19.46
C ALA A 127 -30.07 30.56 18.62
N GLU A 128 -28.77 30.35 18.38
CA GLU A 128 -27.97 31.29 17.59
C GLU A 128 -28.34 31.20 16.09
N PRO A 129 -28.57 32.34 15.39
CA PRO A 129 -29.07 32.34 14.02
C PRO A 129 -28.25 31.51 13.04
N ALA A 130 -26.93 31.48 13.21
CA ALA A 130 -26.05 30.70 12.33
C ALA A 130 -26.17 29.18 12.53
N ILE A 131 -26.36 28.72 13.77
CA ILE A 131 -26.58 27.30 14.05
C ILE A 131 -27.95 26.89 13.49
N VAL A 132 -28.97 27.71 13.70
CA VAL A 132 -30.31 27.53 13.11
C VAL A 132 -30.24 27.42 11.58
N ALA A 133 -29.50 28.32 10.94
CA ALA A 133 -29.28 28.29 9.50
C ALA A 133 -28.56 27.01 9.05
N GLY A 134 -27.55 26.55 9.79
CA GLY A 134 -26.84 25.29 9.53
C GLY A 134 -27.74 24.06 9.60
N TYR A 135 -28.63 23.99 10.60
CA TYR A 135 -29.63 22.92 10.69
C TYR A 135 -30.62 22.97 9.53
N THR A 136 -31.01 24.16 9.08
CA THR A 136 -31.91 24.35 7.94
C THR A 136 -31.24 23.86 6.66
N VAL A 137 -29.99 24.23 6.40
CA VAL A 137 -29.22 23.75 5.23
C VAL A 137 -29.02 22.24 5.30
N SER A 138 -28.60 21.72 6.45
CA SER A 138 -28.38 20.28 6.64
C SER A 138 -29.65 19.47 6.38
N TRP A 139 -30.78 19.87 6.97
CA TRP A 139 -32.03 19.13 6.86
C TRP A 139 -32.76 19.35 5.52
N ASP A 140 -32.81 20.59 5.03
CA ASP A 140 -33.67 20.94 3.89
C ASP A 140 -32.95 20.76 2.53
N LEU A 141 -31.61 20.66 2.53
CA LEU A 141 -30.79 20.46 1.32
C LEU A 141 -29.99 19.15 1.36
N ILE A 142 -29.18 18.93 2.40
CA ILE A 142 -28.19 17.84 2.41
C ILE A 142 -28.86 16.48 2.66
N MET A 143 -29.75 16.40 3.66
CA MET A 143 -30.42 15.14 4.04
C MET A 143 -31.27 14.52 2.93
N PRO A 144 -32.08 15.27 2.14
CA PRO A 144 -32.80 14.71 0.99
C PRO A 144 -31.88 14.04 -0.03
N ALA A 145 -30.72 14.65 -0.30
CA ALA A 145 -29.69 14.07 -1.16
C ALA A 145 -29.07 12.82 -0.53
N ALA A 146 -28.71 12.88 0.76
CA ALA A 146 -28.12 11.75 1.49
C ALA A 146 -29.04 10.52 1.53
N VAL A 147 -30.35 10.71 1.74
CA VAL A 147 -31.35 9.61 1.71
C VAL A 147 -31.40 8.92 0.35
N LYS A 148 -31.18 9.67 -0.74
CA LYS A 148 -31.16 9.14 -2.10
C LYS A 148 -29.79 8.61 -2.53
N ALA A 149 -28.73 8.88 -1.79
CA ALA A 149 -27.37 8.46 -2.14
C ALA A 149 -27.21 6.93 -2.32
N PRO A 150 -27.74 6.04 -1.46
CA PRO A 150 -27.61 4.61 -1.66
C PRO A 150 -28.31 4.10 -2.94
N GLU A 151 -29.44 4.73 -3.31
CA GLU A 151 -30.17 4.44 -4.53
C GLU A 151 -29.36 4.88 -5.76
N TYR A 152 -28.87 6.13 -5.74
CA TYR A 152 -28.00 6.68 -6.77
C TYR A 152 -26.75 5.82 -7.01
N LEU A 153 -26.02 5.50 -5.93
CA LEU A 153 -24.79 4.70 -6.02
C LEU A 153 -25.08 3.31 -6.61
N ARG A 154 -26.18 2.66 -6.24
CA ARG A 154 -26.56 1.37 -6.83
C ARG A 154 -26.81 1.47 -8.34
N ILE A 155 -27.48 2.54 -8.79
CA ILE A 155 -27.72 2.80 -10.22
C ILE A 155 -26.41 3.07 -10.97
N LYS A 156 -25.46 3.74 -10.31
CA LYS A 156 -24.17 4.13 -10.87
C LYS A 156 -23.05 3.11 -10.67
N GLY A 157 -23.35 1.92 -10.14
CA GLY A 157 -22.37 0.84 -9.96
C GLY A 157 -21.40 1.06 -8.79
N HIS A 158 -21.83 1.76 -7.74
CA HIS A 158 -21.07 2.04 -6.52
C HIS A 158 -19.78 2.86 -6.76
N VAL A 159 -19.81 3.77 -7.73
CA VAL A 159 -18.73 4.71 -8.02
C VAL A 159 -19.01 6.07 -7.38
N SER A 160 -17.99 6.70 -6.79
CA SER A 160 -18.10 8.05 -6.22
C SER A 160 -18.44 9.08 -7.30
N PRO A 161 -19.42 9.97 -7.08
CA PRO A 161 -19.78 10.99 -8.07
C PRO A 161 -18.65 12.01 -8.24
N SER A 162 -18.29 12.30 -9.49
CA SER A 162 -17.22 13.26 -9.84
C SER A 162 -17.64 14.37 -10.80
N ASP A 163 -18.87 14.28 -11.34
CA ASP A 163 -19.48 15.31 -12.17
C ASP A 163 -20.37 16.20 -11.28
N PRO A 164 -20.08 17.52 -11.16
CA PRO A 164 -20.89 18.45 -10.36
C PRO A 164 -22.32 18.65 -10.88
N ARG A 165 -22.67 18.05 -12.03
CA ARG A 165 -24.02 18.03 -12.62
C ARG A 165 -24.69 16.64 -12.56
N ASP A 166 -24.03 15.66 -11.95
CA ASP A 166 -24.53 14.32 -11.77
C ASP A 166 -24.05 13.74 -10.43
N GLY A 167 -24.61 14.29 -9.34
CA GLY A 167 -24.38 13.88 -7.97
C GLY A 167 -25.65 13.64 -7.18
N PHE A 168 -25.52 13.51 -5.86
CA PHE A 168 -26.65 13.19 -4.97
C PHE A 168 -27.70 14.30 -4.97
N ILE A 169 -27.28 15.57 -4.95
CA ILE A 169 -28.19 16.73 -5.06
C ILE A 169 -28.95 16.69 -6.39
N GLN A 170 -28.26 16.49 -7.50
CA GLN A 170 -28.86 16.47 -8.84
C GLN A 170 -29.88 15.33 -8.99
N TYR A 171 -29.54 14.16 -8.46
CA TYR A 171 -30.45 13.02 -8.45
C TYR A 171 -31.68 13.24 -7.57
N ALA A 172 -31.48 13.71 -6.33
CA ALA A 172 -32.56 13.89 -5.37
C ALA A 172 -33.53 15.01 -5.77
N HIS A 173 -33.03 16.09 -6.37
CA HIS A 173 -33.83 17.23 -6.79
C HIS A 173 -34.19 17.23 -8.28
N ASN A 174 -33.86 16.16 -9.01
CA ASN A 174 -34.11 16.02 -10.46
C ASN A 174 -33.67 17.25 -11.26
N THR A 175 -32.43 17.69 -11.03
CA THR A 175 -31.82 18.85 -11.69
C THR A 175 -30.49 18.47 -12.33
N LYS A 176 -30.03 19.27 -13.29
CA LYS A 176 -28.69 19.18 -13.90
C LYS A 176 -27.86 20.44 -13.67
N ASP A 177 -28.36 21.35 -12.85
CA ASP A 177 -27.63 22.52 -12.41
C ASP A 177 -26.58 22.12 -11.37
N GLU A 178 -25.41 22.78 -11.43
CA GLU A 178 -24.41 22.73 -10.37
C GLU A 178 -24.98 23.32 -9.07
N VAL A 179 -24.50 22.85 -7.91
CA VAL A 179 -25.13 23.14 -6.62
C VAL A 179 -25.34 24.62 -6.33
N TYR A 180 -24.36 25.48 -6.61
CA TYR A 180 -24.48 26.92 -6.39
C TYR A 180 -25.53 27.56 -7.30
N LYS A 181 -25.65 27.10 -8.56
CA LYS A 181 -26.70 27.55 -9.47
C LYS A 181 -28.07 27.06 -8.99
N PHE A 182 -28.16 25.80 -8.56
CA PHE A 182 -29.39 25.25 -7.98
C PHE A 182 -29.83 26.03 -6.75
N LEU A 183 -28.92 26.43 -5.86
CA LEU A 183 -29.22 27.26 -4.69
C LEU A 183 -29.86 28.61 -5.05
N THR A 184 -29.52 29.21 -6.20
CA THR A 184 -30.18 30.45 -6.64
C THR A 184 -31.67 30.29 -6.92
N THR A 185 -32.13 29.04 -7.17
CA THR A 185 -33.55 28.71 -7.31
C THR A 185 -34.25 28.51 -5.96
N GLN A 186 -33.49 28.45 -4.86
CA GLN A 186 -33.94 28.21 -3.49
C GLN A 186 -33.55 29.38 -2.57
N PRO A 187 -34.17 30.56 -2.72
CA PRO A 187 -33.69 31.81 -2.09
C PRO A 187 -33.63 31.74 -0.55
N ARG A 188 -34.57 31.03 0.09
CA ARG A 188 -34.55 30.82 1.55
C ARG A 188 -33.34 30.00 1.99
N ILE A 189 -33.11 28.85 1.34
CA ILE A 189 -31.96 27.97 1.64
C ILE A 189 -30.65 28.70 1.33
N LEU A 190 -30.58 29.47 0.24
CA LEU A 190 -29.40 30.27 -0.10
C LEU A 190 -29.09 31.34 0.97
N GLN A 191 -30.10 31.99 1.54
CA GLN A 191 -29.91 32.95 2.63
C GLN A 191 -29.34 32.26 3.88
N ASP A 192 -29.91 31.12 4.27
CA ASP A 192 -29.44 30.35 5.41
C ASP A 192 -28.05 29.76 5.16
N PHE A 193 -27.77 29.28 3.95
CA PHE A 193 -26.44 28.85 3.52
C PHE A 193 -25.40 29.97 3.70
N ASN A 194 -25.69 31.18 3.20
CA ASN A 194 -24.79 32.33 3.36
C ASN A 194 -24.59 32.71 4.83
N THR A 195 -25.63 32.63 5.65
CA THR A 195 -25.57 32.92 7.09
C THR A 195 -24.73 31.89 7.83
N PHE A 196 -24.92 30.60 7.53
CA PHE A 196 -24.17 29.50 8.12
C PHE A 196 -22.68 29.58 7.76
N MET A 197 -22.35 29.79 6.47
CA MET A 197 -20.97 29.92 6.01
C MET A 197 -20.30 31.18 6.57
N GLY A 198 -20.99 32.33 6.61
CA GLY A 198 -20.43 33.59 7.07
C GLY A 198 -20.05 33.63 8.55
N ASN A 199 -20.80 32.96 9.44
CA ASN A 199 -20.58 33.02 10.89
C ASN A 199 -19.79 31.81 11.43
N THR A 200 -20.06 30.59 10.93
CA THR A 200 -19.41 29.36 11.41
C THR A 200 -17.98 29.22 10.88
N MET A 201 -17.71 29.65 9.63
CA MET A 201 -16.35 29.68 9.08
C MET A 201 -15.61 30.98 9.43
N GLY A 202 -16.32 32.08 9.65
CA GLY A 202 -15.73 33.39 9.99
C GLY A 202 -15.19 33.52 11.42
N ASN A 203 -15.56 32.62 12.33
CA ASN A 203 -15.06 32.58 13.71
C ASN A 203 -13.78 31.73 13.87
N ARG A 204 -13.13 31.38 12.75
CA ARG A 204 -11.86 30.64 12.72
C ARG A 204 -10.69 31.60 12.89
N ARG A 205 -9.60 31.09 13.48
CA ARG A 205 -8.31 31.79 13.51
C ARG A 205 -7.80 31.94 12.07
N TYR A 206 -7.32 33.12 11.69
CA TYR A 206 -6.91 33.35 10.31
C TYR A 206 -5.62 32.60 9.99
N TRP A 207 -5.48 32.16 8.75
CA TRP A 207 -4.35 31.34 8.31
C TRP A 207 -2.97 32.00 8.57
N PHE A 208 -2.89 33.32 8.46
CA PHE A 208 -1.67 34.09 8.71
C PHE A 208 -1.31 34.25 10.20
N ASP A 209 -2.15 33.77 11.13
CA ASP A 209 -1.81 33.75 12.57
C ASP A 209 -0.90 32.58 12.94
N TRP A 210 -0.87 31.52 12.12
CA TRP A 210 -0.06 30.31 12.33
C TRP A 210 0.85 29.99 11.13
N PHE A 211 0.50 30.43 9.92
CA PHE A 211 1.41 30.42 8.79
C PHE A 211 2.38 31.61 8.87
N PRO A 212 3.70 31.41 8.73
CA PRO A 212 4.71 32.47 8.80
C PRO A 212 4.69 33.41 7.59
N ILE A 213 3.61 34.18 7.45
CA ILE A 213 3.28 34.94 6.24
C ILE A 213 4.34 35.97 5.86
N LYS A 214 4.97 36.58 6.89
CA LYS A 214 5.99 37.60 6.71
C LYS A 214 7.22 37.02 6.01
N GLU A 215 7.83 35.99 6.60
CA GLU A 215 9.04 35.37 6.03
C GLU A 215 8.76 34.63 4.72
N ARG A 216 7.58 34.02 4.58
CA ARG A 216 7.27 33.16 3.43
C ARG A 216 6.80 33.94 2.22
N ILE A 217 6.02 35.01 2.38
CA ILE A 217 5.36 35.71 1.28
C ILE A 217 5.79 37.17 1.17
N ILE A 218 5.67 37.94 2.27
CA ILE A 218 5.90 39.39 2.26
C ILE A 218 7.38 39.71 2.00
N ASP A 219 8.26 39.05 2.74
CA ASP A 219 9.71 39.22 2.60
C ASP A 219 10.17 38.61 1.26
N GLY A 220 10.97 39.38 0.53
CA GLY A 220 11.43 39.02 -0.82
C GLY A 220 10.37 39.19 -1.91
N SER A 221 9.22 39.80 -1.62
CA SER A 221 8.30 40.27 -2.64
C SER A 221 8.91 41.44 -3.45
N ASP A 222 8.46 41.58 -4.69
CA ASP A 222 8.92 42.63 -5.60
C ASP A 222 7.84 43.72 -5.53
N ALA A 223 8.22 44.96 -5.20
CA ALA A 223 7.27 46.05 -5.06
C ALA A 223 6.47 46.35 -6.35
N SER A 224 6.96 45.87 -7.51
CA SER A 224 6.26 46.00 -8.79
C SER A 224 5.28 44.86 -9.10
N SER A 225 5.27 43.77 -8.32
CA SER A 225 4.38 42.62 -8.54
C SER A 225 3.16 42.66 -7.60
N VAL A 226 2.12 41.91 -7.96
CA VAL A 226 0.98 41.67 -7.07
C VAL A 226 1.43 40.76 -5.93
N LEU A 227 1.20 41.16 -4.68
CA LEU A 227 1.61 40.40 -3.51
C LEU A 227 0.76 39.13 -3.35
N LEU A 228 -0.56 39.29 -3.35
CA LEU A 228 -1.50 38.20 -3.08
C LEU A 228 -2.72 38.32 -3.99
N VAL A 229 -3.01 37.25 -4.71
CA VAL A 229 -4.24 37.07 -5.48
C VAL A 229 -5.10 36.05 -4.76
N ASP A 230 -6.25 36.47 -4.25
CA ASP A 230 -7.23 35.60 -3.60
C ASP A 230 -8.23 35.11 -4.66
N VAL A 231 -8.11 33.85 -5.06
CA VAL A 231 -8.81 33.25 -6.19
C VAL A 231 -10.06 32.54 -5.70
N GLY A 232 -11.23 33.07 -6.03
CA GLY A 232 -12.51 32.60 -5.47
C GLY A 232 -12.76 33.09 -4.03
N GLY A 233 -12.22 34.26 -3.67
CA GLY A 233 -12.20 34.77 -2.30
C GLY A 233 -13.56 35.24 -1.75
N GLY A 234 -14.66 35.07 -2.50
CA GLY A 234 -15.99 35.44 -2.06
C GLY A 234 -16.11 36.94 -1.80
N LYS A 235 -16.46 37.29 -0.55
CA LYS A 235 -16.55 38.68 -0.09
C LYS A 235 -15.19 39.30 0.30
N GLY A 236 -14.11 38.54 0.26
CA GLY A 236 -12.75 39.01 0.53
C GLY A 236 -12.40 39.17 2.01
N HIS A 237 -13.01 38.37 2.90
CA HIS A 237 -12.74 38.44 4.35
C HIS A 237 -11.26 38.19 4.68
N ASP A 238 -10.63 37.22 4.01
CA ASP A 238 -9.20 36.93 4.19
C ASP A 238 -8.31 38.12 3.84
N LEU A 239 -8.53 38.75 2.67
CA LEU A 239 -7.78 39.93 2.26
C LEU A 239 -8.07 41.16 3.14
N GLN A 240 -9.31 41.34 3.58
CA GLN A 240 -9.69 42.42 4.49
C GLN A 240 -8.92 42.33 5.81
N SER A 241 -8.92 41.14 6.42
CA SER A 241 -8.23 40.88 7.68
C SER A 241 -6.71 40.93 7.50
N PHE A 242 -6.19 40.36 6.41
CA PHE A 242 -4.77 40.46 6.06
C PHE A 242 -4.31 41.93 5.92
N ASN A 243 -5.06 42.76 5.18
CA ASN A 243 -4.72 44.18 4.99
C ASN A 243 -4.82 45.00 6.28
N THR A 244 -5.67 44.58 7.22
CA THR A 244 -5.80 45.22 8.54
C THR A 244 -4.55 44.99 9.39
N ILE A 245 -3.97 43.78 9.33
CA ILE A 245 -2.80 43.39 10.14
C ILE A 245 -1.49 43.77 9.45
N PHE A 246 -1.43 43.67 8.13
CA PHE A 246 -0.25 43.95 7.30
C PHE A 246 -0.49 45.10 6.31
N PRO A 247 -0.86 46.30 6.78
CA PRO A 247 -1.17 47.42 5.89
C PRO A 247 0.05 47.80 5.04
N ASN A 248 -0.20 48.19 3.78
CA ASN A 248 0.83 48.63 2.82
C ASN A 248 1.91 47.57 2.46
N SER A 249 1.61 46.28 2.65
CA SER A 249 2.59 45.21 2.38
C SER A 249 2.73 44.87 0.89
N GLY A 250 1.83 45.35 0.03
CA GLY A 250 1.88 45.18 -1.42
C GLY A 250 0.49 45.28 -2.05
N THR A 251 0.41 45.02 -3.37
CA THR A 251 -0.88 45.02 -4.09
C THR A 251 -1.66 43.74 -3.79
N LEU A 252 -2.92 43.87 -3.40
CA LEU A 252 -3.83 42.76 -3.10
C LEU A 252 -4.97 42.74 -4.13
N VAL A 253 -5.28 41.56 -4.66
CA VAL A 253 -6.34 41.38 -5.67
C VAL A 253 -7.31 40.30 -5.22
N LEU A 254 -8.58 40.67 -5.08
CA LEU A 254 -9.70 39.74 -4.87
C LEU A 254 -10.29 39.33 -6.21
N GLN A 255 -10.37 38.03 -6.47
CA GLN A 255 -10.98 37.46 -7.67
C GLN A 255 -12.19 36.60 -7.34
N ASP A 256 -13.31 36.84 -8.01
CA ASP A 256 -14.49 35.96 -7.97
C ASP A 256 -15.37 36.18 -9.22
N ILE A 257 -16.41 35.37 -9.41
CA ILE A 257 -17.35 35.54 -10.52
C ILE A 257 -18.11 36.88 -10.42
N PRO A 258 -18.60 37.45 -11.54
CA PRO A 258 -19.25 38.77 -11.55
C PRO A 258 -20.35 38.94 -10.50
N GLN A 259 -21.19 37.93 -10.33
CA GLN A 259 -22.32 37.95 -9.41
C GLN A 259 -21.91 38.09 -7.94
N VAL A 260 -20.69 37.65 -7.57
CA VAL A 260 -20.17 37.79 -6.22
C VAL A 260 -19.51 39.15 -6.05
N VAL A 261 -18.62 39.52 -6.96
CA VAL A 261 -17.85 40.77 -6.89
C VAL A 261 -18.75 42.01 -6.94
N ASP A 262 -19.80 41.98 -7.77
CA ASP A 262 -20.73 43.10 -7.95
C ASP A 262 -21.60 43.32 -6.70
N ASN A 263 -21.76 42.30 -5.86
CA ASN A 263 -22.52 42.35 -4.61
C ASN A 263 -21.68 42.80 -3.40
N ILE A 264 -20.40 43.11 -3.58
CA ILE A 264 -19.53 43.65 -2.52
C ILE A 264 -19.80 45.16 -2.38
N GLY A 265 -20.39 45.56 -1.26
CA GLY A 265 -20.68 46.96 -0.96
C GLY A 265 -19.41 47.82 -0.92
N ILE A 266 -19.57 49.12 -1.15
CA ILE A 266 -18.45 50.07 -1.23
C ILE A 266 -17.65 50.20 0.08
N HIS A 267 -18.24 49.78 1.20
CA HIS A 267 -17.65 49.82 2.53
C HIS A 267 -17.26 48.43 3.07
N ASP A 268 -17.56 47.36 2.34
CA ASP A 268 -17.38 45.99 2.82
C ASP A 268 -15.92 45.50 2.66
N LEU A 269 -15.15 46.15 1.78
CA LEU A 269 -13.76 45.82 1.49
C LEU A 269 -12.93 47.10 1.41
N HIS A 270 -11.71 47.06 1.97
CA HIS A 270 -10.83 48.22 2.02
C HIS A 270 -10.49 48.71 0.59
N PRO A 271 -10.49 50.03 0.31
CA PRO A 271 -10.29 50.56 -1.04
C PRO A 271 -8.94 50.21 -1.70
N SER A 272 -7.93 49.79 -0.93
CA SER A 272 -6.64 49.34 -1.46
C SER A 272 -6.69 47.94 -2.07
N ILE A 273 -7.71 47.15 -1.77
CA ILE A 273 -7.88 45.80 -2.29
C ILE A 273 -8.59 45.89 -3.64
N GLN A 274 -7.92 45.43 -4.69
CA GLN A 274 -8.44 45.52 -6.05
C GLN A 274 -9.43 44.38 -6.30
N LYS A 275 -10.66 44.73 -6.68
CA LYS A 275 -11.69 43.75 -7.05
C LYS A 275 -11.56 43.41 -8.53
N MET A 276 -11.57 42.12 -8.87
CA MET A 276 -11.46 41.64 -10.25
C MET A 276 -12.46 40.52 -10.51
N GLN A 277 -13.34 40.71 -11.49
CA GLN A 277 -14.20 39.63 -11.96
C GLN A 277 -13.37 38.56 -12.68
N TYR A 278 -13.47 37.30 -12.28
CA TYR A 278 -12.66 36.22 -12.82
C TYR A 278 -13.37 34.86 -12.66
N ASN A 279 -13.19 34.00 -13.66
CA ASN A 279 -13.59 32.59 -13.61
C ASN A 279 -12.31 31.75 -13.64
N PHE A 280 -12.05 31.00 -12.58
CA PHE A 280 -10.82 30.22 -12.41
C PHE A 280 -10.62 29.06 -13.40
N PHE A 281 -11.63 28.73 -14.22
CA PHE A 281 -11.47 27.81 -15.35
C PHE A 281 -10.92 28.48 -16.61
N LYS A 282 -10.87 29.82 -16.64
CA LYS A 282 -10.29 30.63 -17.72
C LYS A 282 -8.84 30.96 -17.41
N GLU A 283 -8.14 31.52 -18.38
CA GLU A 283 -6.75 31.94 -18.19
C GLU A 283 -6.63 32.98 -17.08
N GLN A 284 -5.73 32.75 -16.12
CA GLN A 284 -5.49 33.66 -15.01
C GLN A 284 -4.88 34.98 -15.51
N PRO A 285 -5.58 36.14 -15.38
CA PRO A 285 -5.15 37.42 -15.93
C PRO A 285 -3.97 38.06 -15.20
N ILE A 286 -3.83 37.86 -13.89
CA ILE A 286 -2.68 38.37 -13.14
C ILE A 286 -1.51 37.41 -13.37
N LYS A 287 -0.40 37.90 -13.92
CA LYS A 287 0.80 37.09 -14.18
C LYS A 287 1.90 37.45 -13.19
N GLY A 288 2.63 36.45 -12.73
CA GLY A 288 3.82 36.61 -11.89
C GLY A 288 3.56 37.18 -10.49
N ALA A 289 2.35 37.05 -9.94
CA ALA A 289 2.09 37.43 -8.55
C ALA A 289 2.96 36.63 -7.58
N ARG A 290 3.26 37.20 -6.41
CA ARG A 290 4.05 36.54 -5.37
C ARG A 290 3.31 35.32 -4.80
N ALA A 291 2.01 35.41 -4.57
CA ALA A 291 1.19 34.28 -4.15
C ALA A 291 -0.19 34.25 -4.82
N TYR A 292 -0.64 33.05 -5.16
CA TYR A 292 -2.04 32.75 -5.51
C TYR A 292 -2.62 31.90 -4.38
N PHE A 293 -3.71 32.39 -3.78
CA PHE A 293 -4.35 31.81 -2.62
C PHE A 293 -5.72 31.24 -3.00
N LEU A 294 -6.00 30.03 -2.54
CA LEU A 294 -7.26 29.31 -2.73
C LEU A 294 -7.72 28.86 -1.34
N HIS A 295 -8.87 29.33 -0.86
CA HIS A 295 -9.43 28.95 0.42
C HIS A 295 -10.79 28.29 0.22
N HIS A 296 -10.94 27.01 0.58
CA HIS A 296 -12.19 26.26 0.41
C HIS A 296 -12.67 26.27 -1.05
N ILE A 297 -11.72 26.11 -1.97
CA ILE A 297 -12.01 26.07 -3.40
C ILE A 297 -11.91 24.64 -3.91
N LEU A 298 -10.73 24.03 -3.80
CA LEU A 298 -10.43 22.77 -4.48
C LEU A 298 -11.17 21.58 -3.86
N HIS A 299 -11.59 21.66 -2.60
CA HIS A 299 -12.47 20.66 -1.98
C HIS A 299 -13.89 20.59 -2.59
N ASN A 300 -14.34 21.64 -3.30
CA ASN A 300 -15.64 21.67 -3.97
C ASN A 300 -15.61 21.03 -5.36
N TRP A 301 -14.45 20.55 -5.79
CA TRP A 301 -14.21 20.09 -7.15
C TRP A 301 -13.56 18.72 -7.16
N SER A 302 -13.97 17.87 -8.11
CA SER A 302 -13.26 16.63 -8.41
C SER A 302 -11.87 16.91 -8.98
N ASP A 303 -10.98 15.92 -8.90
CA ASP A 303 -9.59 16.07 -9.36
C ASP A 303 -9.49 16.55 -10.81
N GLU A 304 -10.37 16.08 -11.70
CA GLU A 304 -10.40 16.51 -13.10
C GLU A 304 -10.63 18.03 -13.24
N GLN A 305 -11.49 18.60 -12.40
CA GLN A 305 -11.77 20.03 -12.38
C GLN A 305 -10.65 20.80 -11.68
N CYS A 306 -10.11 20.26 -10.58
CA CYS A 306 -8.93 20.81 -9.91
C CYS A 306 -7.73 20.93 -10.87
N PHE A 307 -7.48 19.93 -11.71
CA PHE A 307 -6.43 20.00 -12.74
C PHE A 307 -6.61 21.17 -13.70
N LYS A 308 -7.85 21.48 -14.10
CA LYS A 308 -8.14 22.62 -14.98
C LYS A 308 -7.81 23.93 -14.27
N ILE A 309 -8.21 24.10 -13.00
CA ILE A 309 -7.93 25.28 -12.19
C ILE A 309 -6.43 25.45 -11.98
N LEU A 310 -5.77 24.41 -11.46
CA LEU A 310 -4.34 24.40 -11.16
C LEU A 310 -3.48 24.66 -12.41
N LYS A 311 -3.87 24.13 -13.57
CA LYS A 311 -3.20 24.43 -14.84
C LYS A 311 -3.21 25.92 -15.17
N ARG A 312 -4.35 26.61 -14.99
CA ARG A 312 -4.47 28.06 -15.26
C ARG A 312 -3.63 28.90 -14.32
N LEU A 313 -3.56 28.51 -13.04
CA LEU A 313 -2.69 29.17 -12.07
C LEU A 313 -1.22 28.94 -12.40
N ARG A 314 -0.82 27.71 -12.72
CA ARG A 314 0.56 27.38 -13.11
C ARG A 314 1.03 28.20 -14.31
N GLU A 315 0.19 28.36 -15.33
CA GLU A 315 0.47 29.17 -16.52
C GLU A 315 0.73 30.65 -16.20
N ALA A 316 0.20 31.15 -15.09
CA ALA A 316 0.39 32.53 -14.63
C ALA A 316 1.51 32.70 -13.60
N MET A 317 2.02 31.63 -13.02
CA MET A 317 3.06 31.68 -11.99
C MET A 317 4.45 31.87 -12.59
N LYS A 318 5.28 32.69 -11.94
CA LYS A 318 6.69 32.88 -12.28
C LYS A 318 7.52 31.80 -11.56
N PRO A 319 8.16 30.85 -12.28
CA PRO A 319 9.01 29.81 -11.69
C PRO A 319 10.08 30.41 -10.76
N GLY A 320 10.26 29.80 -9.58
CA GLY A 320 11.21 30.27 -8.56
C GLY A 320 10.79 31.50 -7.75
N TYR A 321 9.65 32.12 -8.07
CA TYR A 321 9.15 33.32 -7.39
C TYR A 321 7.74 33.17 -6.82
N SER A 322 6.80 32.76 -7.67
CA SER A 322 5.39 32.64 -7.29
C SER A 322 5.15 31.41 -6.41
N LYS A 323 4.26 31.56 -5.42
CA LYS A 323 3.79 30.47 -4.56
C LYS A 323 2.31 30.21 -4.77
N LEU A 324 1.91 28.95 -4.66
CA LEU A 324 0.53 28.51 -4.58
C LEU A 324 0.24 28.16 -3.12
N LEU A 325 -0.82 28.73 -2.57
CA LEU A 325 -1.27 28.50 -1.20
C LEU A 325 -2.69 27.94 -1.27
N ILE A 326 -2.90 26.72 -0.80
CA ILE A 326 -4.21 26.08 -0.74
C ILE A 326 -4.57 25.92 0.74
N HIS A 327 -5.63 26.60 1.18
CA HIS A 327 -6.17 26.55 2.52
C HIS A 327 -7.45 25.70 2.50
N ASP A 328 -7.32 24.42 2.86
CA ASP A 328 -8.39 23.41 2.83
C ASP A 328 -8.21 22.45 4.02
N LEU A 329 -9.22 21.62 4.30
CA LEU A 329 -9.05 20.53 5.27
C LEU A 329 -8.05 19.51 4.71
N ILE A 330 -7.05 19.15 5.54
CA ILE A 330 -5.99 18.21 5.14
C ILE A 330 -6.16 16.93 5.95
N LEU A 331 -6.69 15.89 5.29
CA LEU A 331 -6.91 14.61 5.96
C LEU A 331 -5.57 13.90 6.25
N PRO A 332 -5.46 13.16 7.36
CA PRO A 332 -4.35 12.23 7.54
C PRO A 332 -4.50 11.03 6.59
N ASP A 333 -3.39 10.46 6.13
CA ASP A 333 -3.43 9.26 5.27
C ASP A 333 -3.94 8.01 6.01
N VAL A 334 -3.89 8.01 7.34
CA VAL A 334 -4.40 6.95 8.21
C VAL A 334 -5.04 7.57 9.44
N GLY A 335 -6.21 7.06 9.85
CA GLY A 335 -6.82 7.39 11.14
C GLY A 335 -7.54 8.73 11.18
N MET A 336 -8.34 9.05 10.16
CA MET A 336 -9.17 10.26 10.16
C MET A 336 -10.16 10.28 11.34
N THR A 337 -10.46 11.47 11.84
CA THR A 337 -11.47 11.65 12.87
C THR A 337 -12.88 11.52 12.28
N ALA A 338 -13.88 11.25 13.12
CA ALA A 338 -15.26 11.19 12.67
C ALA A 338 -15.73 12.53 12.08
N GLN A 339 -15.23 13.66 12.60
CA GLN A 339 -15.57 14.99 12.08
C GLN A 339 -15.02 15.20 10.67
N GLN A 340 -13.76 14.81 10.44
CA GLN A 340 -13.13 14.84 9.12
C GLN A 340 -13.88 13.98 8.10
N GLY A 341 -14.26 12.75 8.48
CA GLY A 341 -15.08 11.88 7.63
C GLY A 341 -16.45 12.45 7.30
N ILE A 342 -17.09 13.16 8.25
CA ILE A 342 -18.35 13.86 7.98
C ILE A 342 -18.15 14.97 6.93
N CYS A 343 -17.08 15.77 7.04
CA CYS A 343 -16.79 16.81 6.05
C CYS A 343 -16.64 16.23 4.63
N ASP A 344 -15.90 15.13 4.48
CA ASP A 344 -15.70 14.46 3.19
C ASP A 344 -17.03 13.96 2.59
N ILE A 345 -17.85 13.26 3.39
CA ILE A 345 -19.16 12.78 2.93
C ILE A 345 -20.09 13.94 2.56
N VAL A 346 -19.99 15.08 3.26
CA VAL A 346 -20.73 16.30 2.90
C VAL A 346 -20.24 16.87 1.56
N MET A 347 -18.93 16.91 1.30
CA MET A 347 -18.38 17.35 0.01
C MET A 347 -18.81 16.41 -1.14
N MET A 348 -18.81 15.09 -0.92
CA MET A 348 -19.35 14.13 -1.88
C MET A 348 -20.84 14.37 -2.14
N THR A 349 -21.61 14.64 -1.07
CA THR A 349 -23.07 14.83 -1.17
C THR A 349 -23.44 16.10 -1.90
N VAL A 350 -22.81 17.22 -1.54
CA VAL A 350 -23.19 18.56 -1.99
C VAL A 350 -22.53 18.91 -3.32
N CYS A 351 -21.26 18.57 -3.49
CA CYS A 351 -20.42 19.06 -4.59
C CYS A 351 -20.01 17.97 -5.58
N SER A 352 -20.24 16.68 -5.28
CA SER A 352 -19.63 15.56 -6.03
C SER A 352 -18.10 15.68 -6.05
N ALA A 353 -17.56 16.01 -4.87
CA ALA A 353 -16.15 16.27 -4.63
C ALA A 353 -15.70 15.58 -3.33
N MET A 354 -14.54 15.95 -2.80
CA MET A 354 -13.94 15.27 -1.66
C MET A 354 -13.01 16.21 -0.87
N GLU A 355 -12.87 15.90 0.41
CA GLU A 355 -11.72 16.36 1.19
C GLU A 355 -10.51 15.47 0.86
N ARG A 356 -9.29 16.01 0.92
CA ARG A 356 -8.09 15.30 0.44
C ARG A 356 -7.08 15.05 1.53
N SER A 357 -6.50 13.86 1.52
CA SER A 357 -5.36 13.49 2.36
C SER A 357 -4.06 14.17 1.92
N ARG A 358 -3.02 14.11 2.76
CA ARG A 358 -1.68 14.57 2.38
C ARG A 358 -1.17 13.84 1.13
N GLY A 359 -1.37 12.53 1.05
CA GLY A 359 -1.05 11.73 -0.13
C GLY A 359 -1.81 12.19 -1.38
N GLU A 360 -3.11 12.42 -1.27
CA GLU A 360 -3.96 12.86 -2.39
C GLU A 360 -3.63 14.29 -2.85
N TRP A 361 -3.38 15.23 -1.92
CA TRP A 361 -2.86 16.55 -2.26
C TRP A 361 -1.51 16.47 -2.98
N THR A 362 -0.63 15.56 -2.54
CA THR A 362 0.67 15.34 -3.17
C THR A 362 0.53 14.81 -4.59
N ASP A 363 -0.34 13.83 -4.83
CA ASP A 363 -0.61 13.31 -6.18
C ASP A 363 -1.20 14.39 -7.11
N LEU A 364 -2.27 15.06 -6.65
CA LEU A 364 -2.96 16.10 -7.42
C LEU A 364 -2.00 17.23 -7.82
N LEU A 365 -1.21 17.76 -6.89
CA LEU A 365 -0.28 18.85 -7.16
C LEU A 365 0.90 18.40 -8.03
N SER A 366 1.45 17.21 -7.80
CA SER A 366 2.55 16.65 -8.60
C SER A 366 2.14 16.49 -10.07
N ARG A 367 0.95 15.92 -10.32
CA ARG A 367 0.37 15.76 -11.66
C ARG A 367 0.01 17.10 -12.31
N ALA A 368 -0.40 18.09 -11.50
CA ALA A 368 -0.63 19.44 -11.96
C ALA A 368 0.68 20.23 -12.24
N GLY A 369 1.85 19.66 -11.94
CA GLY A 369 3.16 20.28 -12.20
C GLY A 369 3.60 21.25 -11.11
N PHE A 370 3.27 20.95 -9.86
CA PHE A 370 3.72 21.65 -8.67
C PHE A 370 4.58 20.74 -7.80
N ASP A 371 5.57 21.32 -7.13
CA ASP A 371 6.28 20.69 -6.01
C ASP A 371 5.72 21.27 -4.71
N ILE A 372 5.34 20.41 -3.78
CA ILE A 372 4.92 20.84 -2.43
C ILE A 372 6.17 21.25 -1.66
N VAL A 373 6.12 22.46 -1.09
CA VAL A 373 7.14 22.98 -0.20
C VAL A 373 6.91 22.45 1.22
N ARG A 374 5.68 22.60 1.74
CA ARG A 374 5.31 22.17 3.09
C ARG A 374 3.79 22.11 3.28
N PHE A 375 3.36 21.20 4.14
CA PHE A 375 2.02 21.20 4.76
C PHE A 375 2.09 21.89 6.11
N TRP A 376 1.25 22.90 6.33
CA TRP A 376 1.13 23.64 7.59
C TRP A 376 -0.21 23.28 8.23
N VAL A 377 -0.21 22.89 9.51
CA VAL A 377 -1.42 22.49 10.24
C VAL A 377 -1.32 23.05 11.66
N ASP A 378 -2.40 23.67 12.16
CA ASP A 378 -2.48 24.26 13.52
C ASP A 378 -3.01 23.21 14.53
N ASP A 379 -4.17 22.62 14.27
CA ASP A 379 -4.81 21.55 15.09
C ASP A 379 -5.38 20.41 14.21
N GLU A 380 -5.51 19.20 14.77
CA GLU A 380 -5.88 17.95 14.08
C GLU A 380 -7.24 17.99 13.35
N ASP A 381 -8.20 18.80 13.82
CA ASP A 381 -9.54 18.91 13.22
C ASP A 381 -9.78 20.26 12.50
N SER A 382 -8.72 21.05 12.32
CA SER A 382 -8.77 22.37 11.67
C SER A 382 -8.29 22.32 10.22
N ASP A 383 -8.54 23.39 9.47
CA ASP A 383 -7.98 23.55 8.13
C ASP A 383 -6.44 23.54 8.19
N GLY A 384 -5.81 23.18 7.07
CA GLY A 384 -4.37 23.31 6.88
C GLY A 384 -4.03 24.11 5.62
N LEU A 385 -2.76 24.51 5.50
CA LEU A 385 -2.25 25.20 4.33
C LEU A 385 -1.25 24.32 3.58
N VAL A 386 -1.51 24.04 2.32
CA VAL A 386 -0.55 23.46 1.38
C VAL A 386 0.21 24.59 0.70
N GLU A 387 1.51 24.70 0.97
CA GLU A 387 2.40 25.62 0.27
C GLU A 387 3.11 24.86 -0.88
N ALA A 388 2.93 25.33 -2.11
CA ALA A 388 3.51 24.71 -3.30
C ALA A 388 4.13 25.73 -4.27
N VAL A 389 5.02 25.26 -5.14
CA VAL A 389 5.69 26.04 -6.19
C VAL A 389 5.64 25.29 -7.52
N VAL A 390 5.87 25.99 -8.64
CA VAL A 390 5.97 25.32 -9.95
C VAL A 390 7.11 24.30 -9.93
N ARG A 391 6.86 23.10 -10.47
CA ARG A 391 7.80 21.98 -10.42
C ARG A 391 9.18 22.32 -10.99
N GLY A 392 10.23 21.83 -10.32
CA GLY A 392 11.62 22.09 -10.67
C GLY A 392 12.19 23.40 -10.11
N CYS A 393 11.44 24.11 -9.27
CA CYS A 393 11.87 25.38 -8.65
C CYS A 393 12.37 25.24 -7.21
N LEU A 394 12.33 24.04 -6.62
CA LEU A 394 12.94 23.79 -5.31
C LEU A 394 14.47 23.76 -5.48
N SER A 395 15.20 24.72 -4.89
CA SER A 395 16.66 24.63 -4.80
C SER A 395 17.05 23.43 -3.94
N GLN A 396 18.16 22.75 -4.27
CA GLN A 396 18.72 21.59 -3.56
C GLN A 396 19.11 21.83 -2.08
N THR A 397 18.64 22.92 -1.47
CA THR A 397 18.92 23.37 -0.10
C THR A 397 17.74 23.20 0.86
N VAL A 398 16.68 22.47 0.49
CA VAL A 398 15.66 22.08 1.48
C VAL A 398 16.18 20.88 2.26
N ASP A 399 16.60 21.17 3.49
CA ASP A 399 17.02 20.21 4.49
C ASP A 399 15.92 19.15 4.71
N ARG A 400 16.21 17.91 4.28
CA ARG A 400 15.33 16.75 4.45
C ARG A 400 15.17 16.32 5.91
N SER A 401 15.85 16.99 6.85
CA SER A 401 15.75 16.74 8.29
C SER A 401 14.43 17.21 8.93
N GLN A 402 13.66 18.09 8.29
CA GLN A 402 12.43 18.65 8.89
C GLN A 402 11.14 17.88 8.57
N ILE A 403 11.22 16.69 7.99
CA ILE A 403 10.05 15.79 7.79
C ILE A 403 9.67 15.08 9.10
N SER A 404 10.46 15.21 10.19
CA SER A 404 10.23 14.50 11.46
C SER A 404 9.73 15.33 12.65
N ASP A 405 9.57 16.65 12.56
CA ASP A 405 9.22 17.46 13.74
C ASP A 405 7.72 17.76 13.82
N LEU A 406 6.99 16.78 14.37
CA LEU A 406 5.86 16.91 15.31
C LEU A 406 5.59 15.53 15.94
N GLY A 407 6.62 14.95 16.54
CA GLY A 407 6.52 13.71 17.33
C GLY A 407 7.41 13.70 18.59
N SER A 408 8.16 14.77 18.82
CA SER A 408 9.29 14.81 19.75
C SER A 408 8.97 15.33 21.17
N ASN A 409 7.70 15.58 21.51
CA ASN A 409 7.33 16.06 22.86
C ASN A 409 6.56 15.07 23.75
N TYR A 410 6.67 13.76 23.52
CA TYR A 410 6.15 12.75 24.45
C TYR A 410 6.99 11.46 24.54
N ILE A 411 8.33 11.58 24.55
CA ILE A 411 9.23 10.49 24.96
C ILE A 411 10.27 11.02 25.96
N GLU A 412 9.81 11.57 27.07
CA GLU A 412 10.64 11.69 28.28
C GLU A 412 9.77 11.32 29.48
N ASN A 413 9.95 10.07 29.93
CA ASN A 413 9.78 9.56 31.29
C ASN A 413 9.19 8.14 31.29
N MET A 414 10.05 7.13 31.07
CA MET A 414 9.97 5.89 31.84
C MET A 414 11.37 5.28 31.99
N PRO A 415 11.83 5.02 33.23
CA PRO A 415 13.20 4.58 33.49
C PRO A 415 13.42 3.11 33.17
N CYS A 416 14.60 2.84 32.60
CA CYS A 416 15.23 1.52 32.54
C CYS A 416 15.31 0.88 33.93
N TYR A 417 14.87 -0.37 34.07
CA TYR A 417 15.41 -1.28 35.07
C TYR A 417 15.67 -2.65 34.45
N VAL A 418 16.97 -2.92 34.26
CA VAL A 418 17.55 -4.24 34.03
C VAL A 418 17.71 -4.91 35.40
N GLY A 419 17.26 -6.16 35.53
CA GLY A 419 17.47 -6.99 36.71
C GLY A 419 17.35 -8.48 36.40
N TYR A 420 18.49 -9.10 36.06
CA TYR A 420 18.80 -10.53 36.29
C TYR A 420 18.79 -10.80 37.82
N VAL A 421 18.45 -11.94 38.44
CA VAL A 421 18.68 -13.41 38.29
C VAL A 421 17.73 -14.14 39.33
N PRO A 422 17.81 -15.46 39.71
CA PRO A 422 17.75 -16.79 39.03
C PRO A 422 16.67 -17.79 39.60
N TYR A 423 16.48 -18.92 38.88
CA TYR A 423 16.12 -20.31 39.31
C TYR A 423 15.06 -20.61 40.41
N TYR A 424 14.10 -21.51 40.13
CA TYR A 424 14.05 -22.91 40.63
C TYR A 424 12.80 -23.69 40.15
N ASP A 425 13.02 -24.96 39.80
CA ASP A 425 12.03 -26.01 39.54
C ASP A 425 11.14 -26.33 40.74
N VAL A 426 9.84 -26.62 40.52
CA VAL A 426 9.10 -27.67 41.26
C VAL A 426 8.01 -28.28 40.35
N GLU A 427 8.01 -29.61 40.36
CA GLU A 427 7.16 -30.59 39.68
C GLU A 427 5.77 -30.81 40.33
N VAL A 428 4.80 -31.28 39.53
CA VAL A 428 3.72 -32.27 39.87
C VAL A 428 2.54 -31.70 40.73
N GLU A 429 1.23 -31.95 40.52
CA GLU A 429 0.48 -33.17 40.19
C GLU A 429 -0.98 -32.88 39.73
N ARG A 430 -1.61 -33.86 39.06
CA ARG A 430 -3.04 -33.91 38.68
C ARG A 430 -3.93 -34.33 39.86
N VAL A 431 -5.14 -33.76 39.97
CA VAL A 431 -6.32 -34.44 40.55
C VAL A 431 -7.61 -34.10 39.77
N SER A 432 -8.34 -35.14 39.39
CA SER A 432 -9.70 -35.17 38.83
C SER A 432 -10.74 -35.50 39.91
N VAL A 433 -11.95 -34.91 39.91
CA VAL A 433 -13.23 -35.60 40.28
C VAL A 433 -14.44 -34.87 39.65
N SER A 434 -15.42 -35.70 39.28
CA SER A 434 -16.66 -35.56 38.53
C SER A 434 -17.96 -35.24 39.31
N ASN A 435 -19.02 -34.92 38.53
CA ASN A 435 -20.47 -35.27 38.66
C ASN A 435 -21.54 -34.23 39.11
N HIS A 436 -22.52 -34.07 38.20
CA HIS A 436 -23.91 -33.53 38.26
C HIS A 436 -24.89 -34.42 39.12
N PRO A 437 -26.26 -34.21 39.26
CA PRO A 437 -27.26 -33.54 38.37
C PRO A 437 -28.58 -32.94 38.99
N HIS A 438 -29.51 -32.56 38.08
CA HIS A 438 -31.02 -32.42 38.13
C HIS A 438 -31.57 -30.99 37.85
N ALA A 439 -32.19 -30.68 36.68
CA ALA A 439 -33.51 -31.05 36.08
C ALA A 439 -34.62 -30.04 36.48
N SER A 440 -35.59 -29.54 35.68
CA SER A 440 -36.12 -29.73 34.30
C SER A 440 -37.22 -28.65 34.07
N ILE A 441 -37.59 -28.21 32.84
CA ILE A 441 -38.83 -28.56 32.08
C ILE A 441 -38.88 -27.76 30.72
N PHE A 442 -39.31 -28.43 29.63
CA PHE A 442 -39.41 -28.12 28.17
C PHE A 442 -40.83 -27.63 27.72
N PRO A 443 -41.22 -27.40 26.42
CA PRO A 443 -40.52 -27.19 25.12
C PRO A 443 -41.05 -26.04 24.18
N PRO A 444 -40.43 -25.82 22.99
CA PRO A 444 -40.80 -24.88 21.91
C PRO A 444 -41.41 -25.55 20.64
N PRO A 445 -41.71 -24.79 19.56
CA PRO A 445 -41.66 -25.33 18.19
C PRO A 445 -40.62 -24.61 17.29
N ILE A 446 -39.56 -25.36 16.95
CA ILE A 446 -39.02 -25.64 15.61
C ILE A 446 -38.85 -24.45 14.63
N PHE A 447 -37.61 -23.99 14.47
CA PHE A 447 -36.85 -23.99 13.20
C PHE A 447 -35.35 -23.96 13.53
N LEU A 448 -34.58 -24.93 13.03
CA LEU A 448 -33.15 -25.13 13.26
C LEU A 448 -32.48 -25.56 11.96
N ILE A 449 -31.15 -25.40 11.93
CA ILE A 449 -30.12 -25.73 10.91
C ILE A 449 -29.67 -24.42 10.19
N HIS A 450 -28.45 -23.89 10.31
CA HIS A 450 -27.17 -24.35 10.85
C HIS A 450 -26.24 -23.12 11.02
N TRP A 451 -25.68 -22.83 12.19
CA TRP A 451 -24.43 -22.03 12.36
C TRP A 451 -23.84 -22.32 13.76
N GLN A 452 -23.14 -23.44 13.88
CA GLN A 452 -22.20 -23.71 14.97
C GLN A 452 -20.97 -24.36 14.36
N GLN A 453 -20.04 -23.53 13.86
CA GLN A 453 -18.67 -23.93 13.51
C GLN A 453 -17.84 -22.69 13.13
N LEU A 454 -17.62 -21.75 14.04
CA LEU A 454 -16.68 -20.64 13.78
C LEU A 454 -15.86 -20.17 15.00
N ASP A 455 -15.81 -20.94 16.10
CA ASP A 455 -15.02 -20.59 17.30
C ASP A 455 -13.92 -21.62 17.65
N LEU A 456 -13.50 -22.46 16.69
CA LEU A 456 -12.41 -23.43 16.87
C LEU A 456 -11.22 -23.25 15.90
N LEU A 457 -11.04 -22.05 15.32
CA LEU A 457 -9.93 -21.75 14.39
C LEU A 457 -9.15 -20.48 14.76
N HIS A 458 -8.98 -20.17 16.05
CA HIS A 458 -8.11 -19.07 16.49
C HIS A 458 -7.06 -19.47 17.55
N GLN A 459 -6.90 -20.76 17.84
CA GLN A 459 -5.85 -21.27 18.74
C GLN A 459 -5.30 -22.61 18.25
N ALA A 460 -4.64 -22.62 17.09
CA ALA A 460 -3.67 -23.66 16.73
C ALA A 460 -2.89 -23.25 15.46
N THR A 461 -1.76 -22.56 15.64
CA THR A 461 -0.48 -22.71 14.90
C THR A 461 0.44 -21.55 15.30
N THR A 462 0.95 -21.57 16.53
CA THR A 462 2.29 -21.03 16.79
C THR A 462 3.27 -22.18 16.51
N SER A 463 3.56 -22.43 15.23
CA SER A 463 4.71 -23.25 14.86
C SER A 463 5.97 -22.38 14.98
N ASN A 464 6.96 -22.84 15.72
CA ASN A 464 8.32 -22.30 15.72
C ASN A 464 8.81 -22.14 14.27
N MET A 465 8.80 -20.92 13.72
CA MET A 465 9.30 -20.66 12.37
C MET A 465 10.82 -20.41 12.42
N ASP A 466 11.60 -21.48 12.38
CA ASP A 466 13.04 -21.37 12.08
C ASP A 466 13.28 -21.22 10.55
N THR A 467 12.37 -21.73 9.69
CA THR A 467 12.45 -21.61 8.21
C THR A 467 11.05 -21.66 7.56
N PRO A 468 10.71 -20.79 6.57
CA PRO A 468 9.36 -20.77 5.98
C PRO A 468 8.97 -21.99 5.12
N PHE A 469 9.93 -22.63 4.44
CA PHE A 469 9.67 -23.82 3.62
C PHE A 469 10.60 -24.99 3.97
N PRO A 470 10.13 -26.25 3.88
CA PRO A 470 10.99 -27.42 4.02
C PRO A 470 11.97 -27.57 2.85
N LEU A 471 13.11 -28.22 3.08
CA LEU A 471 14.20 -28.35 2.09
C LEU A 471 14.49 -29.79 1.65
N ALA A 472 13.86 -30.79 2.27
CA ALA A 472 13.92 -32.18 1.83
C ALA A 472 12.83 -32.46 0.76
N PRO A 473 13.13 -33.14 -0.36
CA PRO A 473 12.16 -33.41 -1.42
C PRO A 473 10.89 -34.11 -0.96
N GLU A 474 11.03 -35.02 0.01
CA GLU A 474 9.92 -35.77 0.60
C GLU A 474 8.96 -34.88 1.40
N GLN A 475 9.37 -33.65 1.72
CA GLN A 475 8.60 -32.67 2.49
C GLN A 475 8.11 -31.51 1.62
N TYR A 476 8.92 -31.00 0.70
CA TYR A 476 8.53 -29.86 -0.15
C TYR A 476 7.88 -30.28 -1.47
N ALA A 477 8.04 -31.54 -1.89
CA ALA A 477 7.38 -32.12 -3.05
C ALA A 477 6.79 -33.51 -2.73
N PRO A 478 6.01 -33.66 -1.63
CA PRO A 478 5.56 -34.95 -1.12
C PRO A 478 4.60 -35.67 -2.07
N SER A 479 3.91 -34.90 -2.91
CA SER A 479 2.94 -35.43 -3.85
C SER A 479 2.94 -34.65 -5.17
N PRO A 480 2.42 -35.26 -6.25
CA PRO A 480 2.48 -34.66 -7.57
C PRO A 480 1.73 -33.36 -7.71
N VAL A 481 0.74 -33.03 -6.86
CA VAL A 481 -0.01 -31.77 -6.84
C VAL A 481 0.32 -31.05 -5.52
N PRO A 482 0.51 -29.71 -5.49
CA PRO A 482 0.74 -29.02 -4.22
C PRO A 482 -0.40 -29.31 -3.26
N SER A 483 -0.10 -29.58 -2.00
CA SER A 483 -1.12 -29.74 -0.96
C SER A 483 -1.67 -28.37 -0.54
N LEU A 484 -2.83 -28.36 0.11
CA LEU A 484 -3.39 -27.12 0.65
C LEU A 484 -2.49 -26.49 1.72
N ASP A 485 -1.71 -27.29 2.46
CA ASP A 485 -0.77 -26.75 3.45
C ASP A 485 0.47 -26.12 2.81
N GLU A 486 0.88 -26.59 1.63
CA GLU A 486 1.89 -25.90 0.81
C GLU A 486 1.35 -24.56 0.29
N TRP A 487 0.09 -24.51 -0.16
CA TRP A 487 -0.58 -23.24 -0.53
C TRP A 487 -0.61 -22.24 0.61
N LYS A 488 -0.98 -22.68 1.82
CA LYS A 488 -0.99 -21.79 3.00
C LYS A 488 0.40 -21.23 3.32
N GLN A 489 1.43 -22.07 3.28
CA GLN A 489 2.82 -21.61 3.48
C GLN A 489 3.23 -20.58 2.41
N LEU A 490 2.85 -20.82 1.15
CA LEU A 490 3.13 -19.88 0.07
C LEU A 490 2.37 -18.55 0.27
N TRP A 491 1.10 -18.60 0.64
CA TRP A 491 0.28 -17.42 0.95
C TRP A 491 0.84 -16.63 2.13
N ASP A 492 1.31 -17.29 3.19
CA ASP A 492 1.94 -16.62 4.34
C ASP A 492 3.22 -15.88 3.94
N VAL A 493 4.04 -16.50 3.08
CA VAL A 493 5.25 -15.87 2.53
C VAL A 493 4.88 -14.72 1.60
N TRP A 494 3.90 -14.90 0.72
CA TRP A 494 3.41 -13.85 -0.16
C TRP A 494 2.90 -12.65 0.65
N ASP A 495 2.11 -12.89 1.69
CA ASP A 495 1.61 -11.86 2.60
C ASP A 495 2.73 -11.16 3.36
N LEU A 496 3.74 -11.90 3.84
CA LEU A 496 4.93 -11.34 4.46
C LEU A 496 5.65 -10.37 3.50
N VAL A 497 5.98 -10.81 2.29
CA VAL A 497 6.79 -10.01 1.36
C VAL A 497 6.01 -8.84 0.75
N THR A 498 4.70 -8.98 0.53
CA THR A 498 3.89 -7.96 -0.17
C THR A 498 3.12 -7.01 0.74
N THR A 499 2.84 -7.38 2.00
CA THR A 499 2.02 -6.55 2.91
C THR A 499 2.71 -6.18 4.22
N LYS A 500 3.83 -6.84 4.58
CA LYS A 500 4.55 -6.59 5.83
C LYS A 500 5.95 -6.02 5.61
N MET A 501 6.59 -6.37 4.49
CA MET A 501 7.93 -5.89 4.13
C MET A 501 7.91 -4.65 3.24
N ILE A 502 6.75 -4.18 2.81
CA ILE A 502 6.60 -2.92 2.09
C ILE A 502 5.36 -2.17 2.62
N PRO A 503 5.46 -0.86 2.94
CA PRO A 503 4.30 -0.10 3.39
C PRO A 503 3.32 0.12 2.24
N SER A 504 2.03 0.20 2.55
CA SER A 504 0.96 0.39 1.55
C SER A 504 1.15 1.65 0.70
N SER A 505 1.70 2.72 1.29
CA SER A 505 2.04 3.97 0.58
C SER A 505 3.11 3.82 -0.50
N ALA A 506 3.94 2.77 -0.43
CA ALA A 506 4.99 2.47 -1.41
C ALA A 506 4.53 1.52 -2.53
N LEU A 507 3.30 1.00 -2.49
CA LEU A 507 2.84 0.03 -3.49
C LEU A 507 2.70 0.63 -4.90
N MET A 508 2.56 1.95 -5.04
CA MET A 508 2.57 2.61 -6.36
C MET A 508 3.97 2.90 -6.89
N GLU A 509 5.02 2.56 -6.13
CA GLU A 509 6.38 2.71 -6.61
C GLU A 509 6.67 1.77 -7.78
N GLN A 510 7.56 2.23 -8.63
CA GLN A 510 8.12 1.49 -9.75
C GLN A 510 9.66 1.43 -9.58
N PRO A 511 10.20 0.65 -8.63
CA PRO A 511 11.63 0.69 -8.30
C PRO A 511 12.54 0.28 -9.46
N ILE A 512 12.01 -0.50 -10.40
CA ILE A 512 12.66 -0.88 -11.65
C ILE A 512 11.81 -0.32 -12.80
N PRO A 513 12.33 0.61 -13.62
CA PRO A 513 11.55 1.26 -14.70
C PRO A 513 10.97 0.29 -15.75
N LEU A 514 11.55 -0.90 -15.89
CA LEU A 514 11.11 -1.94 -16.84
C LEU A 514 10.04 -2.89 -16.26
N ARG A 515 9.43 -2.55 -15.12
CA ARG A 515 8.44 -3.37 -14.41
C ARG A 515 7.21 -2.54 -14.06
N ASN A 516 6.07 -3.17 -13.82
CA ASN A 516 4.85 -2.47 -13.38
C ASN A 516 5.01 -1.95 -11.94
N PRO A 517 4.15 -1.02 -11.48
CA PRO A 517 4.09 -0.64 -10.06
C PRO A 517 3.88 -1.85 -9.16
N LEU A 518 4.41 -1.83 -7.92
CA LEU A 518 4.32 -2.97 -7.00
C LEU A 518 2.87 -3.47 -6.77
N LEU A 519 1.90 -2.55 -6.71
CA LEU A 519 0.47 -2.84 -6.55
C LEU A 519 -0.07 -3.76 -7.64
N PHE A 520 0.47 -3.67 -8.86
CA PHE A 520 0.08 -4.53 -9.98
C PHE A 520 0.21 -6.01 -9.61
N TYR A 521 1.30 -6.38 -8.93
CA TYR A 521 1.59 -7.77 -8.62
C TYR A 521 0.62 -8.35 -7.59
N LEU A 522 0.10 -7.53 -6.67
CA LEU A 522 -0.92 -7.97 -5.71
C LEU A 522 -2.24 -8.34 -6.39
N GLY A 523 -2.60 -7.68 -7.50
CA GLY A 523 -3.75 -8.03 -8.33
C GLY A 523 -3.45 -9.11 -9.37
N HIS A 524 -2.23 -9.13 -9.90
CA HIS A 524 -1.77 -10.05 -10.93
C HIS A 524 -1.84 -11.50 -10.49
N ILE A 525 -1.30 -11.84 -9.31
CA ILE A 525 -1.24 -13.23 -8.85
C ILE A 525 -2.61 -13.90 -8.72
N PRO A 526 -3.55 -13.37 -7.92
CA PRO A 526 -4.86 -13.99 -7.82
C PRO A 526 -5.61 -13.97 -9.16
N THR A 527 -5.38 -12.97 -10.01
CA THR A 527 -6.00 -12.92 -11.35
C THR A 527 -5.50 -14.04 -12.24
N PHE A 528 -4.19 -14.24 -12.26
CA PHE A 528 -3.54 -15.29 -13.04
C PHE A 528 -4.02 -16.67 -12.61
N GLU A 529 -4.04 -16.94 -11.30
CA GLU A 529 -4.62 -18.17 -10.74
C GLU A 529 -6.06 -18.37 -11.18
N ASP A 530 -6.89 -17.33 -11.05
CA ASP A 530 -8.31 -17.38 -11.39
C ASP A 530 -8.55 -17.65 -12.88
N ILE A 531 -7.74 -17.07 -13.78
CA ILE A 531 -7.79 -17.32 -15.22
C ILE A 531 -7.58 -18.81 -15.51
N HIS A 532 -6.54 -19.42 -14.93
CA HIS A 532 -6.22 -20.83 -15.17
C HIS A 532 -7.24 -21.77 -14.57
N LEU A 533 -7.73 -21.48 -13.36
CA LEU A 533 -8.79 -22.25 -12.73
C LEU A 533 -10.11 -22.15 -13.50
N THR A 534 -10.41 -20.98 -14.08
CA THR A 534 -11.61 -20.75 -14.91
C THR A 534 -11.56 -21.56 -16.20
N ARG A 535 -10.40 -21.57 -16.88
CA ARG A 535 -10.17 -22.39 -18.08
C ARG A 535 -10.26 -23.89 -17.76
N ALA A 536 -9.60 -24.32 -16.69
CA ALA A 536 -9.53 -25.73 -16.30
C ALA A 536 -10.88 -26.30 -15.85
N ALA A 537 -11.55 -25.61 -14.93
CA ALA A 537 -12.83 -26.05 -14.36
C ALA A 537 -14.04 -25.68 -15.24
N GLN A 538 -13.83 -25.01 -16.38
CA GLN A 538 -14.88 -24.50 -17.27
C GLN A 538 -15.99 -23.72 -16.53
N SER A 539 -15.60 -22.96 -15.51
CA SER A 539 -16.51 -22.22 -14.64
C SER A 539 -16.50 -20.72 -14.97
N LYS A 540 -17.26 -19.93 -14.22
CA LYS A 540 -17.17 -18.46 -14.32
C LYS A 540 -15.91 -17.93 -13.62
N PRO A 541 -15.37 -16.78 -14.05
CA PRO A 541 -14.35 -16.04 -13.31
C PRO A 541 -14.81 -15.68 -11.89
N THR A 542 -13.86 -15.51 -10.98
CA THR A 542 -14.13 -14.87 -9.68
C THR A 542 -14.39 -13.38 -9.92
N GLU A 543 -15.39 -12.81 -9.25
CA GLU A 543 -15.72 -11.39 -9.40
C GLU A 543 -14.74 -10.50 -8.60
N PRO A 544 -14.34 -9.32 -9.13
CA PRO A 544 -14.82 -8.75 -10.39
C PRO A 544 -14.09 -9.33 -11.62
N ALA A 545 -14.84 -9.86 -12.58
CA ALA A 545 -14.28 -10.55 -13.75
C ALA A 545 -13.41 -9.65 -14.65
N TYR A 546 -13.55 -8.32 -14.56
CA TYR A 546 -12.74 -7.40 -15.35
C TYR A 546 -11.26 -7.35 -14.92
N TYR A 547 -10.91 -7.89 -13.75
CA TYR A 547 -9.51 -7.99 -13.32
C TYR A 547 -8.68 -8.82 -14.28
N HIS A 548 -9.29 -9.83 -14.93
CA HIS A 548 -8.67 -10.58 -16.03
C HIS A 548 -8.15 -9.68 -17.17
N ARG A 549 -8.65 -8.46 -17.35
CA ARG A 549 -8.15 -7.55 -18.41
C ARG A 549 -6.96 -6.71 -17.98
N ILE A 550 -6.97 -6.26 -16.72
CA ILE A 550 -6.00 -5.27 -16.20
C ILE A 550 -4.82 -5.91 -15.48
N PHE A 551 -4.95 -7.18 -15.07
CA PHE A 551 -3.97 -7.92 -14.28
C PHE A 551 -3.54 -9.25 -14.91
N GLU A 552 -3.98 -9.61 -16.12
CA GLU A 552 -3.63 -10.91 -16.74
C GLU A 552 -2.14 -11.09 -17.03
N ARG A 553 -1.47 -10.07 -17.57
CA ARG A 553 -0.11 -10.22 -18.10
C ARG A 553 0.82 -9.08 -17.66
N GLY A 554 1.92 -9.45 -17.00
CA GLY A 554 3.01 -8.54 -16.65
C GLY A 554 3.74 -7.99 -17.88
N ILE A 555 4.60 -6.99 -17.65
CA ILE A 555 5.35 -6.29 -18.71
C ILE A 555 6.78 -6.85 -18.84
N ASP A 556 7.26 -6.97 -20.07
CA ASP A 556 8.68 -7.22 -20.37
C ASP A 556 9.14 -6.38 -21.57
N PRO A 557 9.55 -5.12 -21.33
CA PRO A 557 10.07 -4.25 -22.37
C PRO A 557 11.48 -4.67 -22.80
N ASP A 558 11.80 -4.44 -24.06
CA ASP A 558 13.18 -4.53 -24.55
C ASP A 558 14.08 -3.54 -23.80
N VAL A 559 15.22 -4.02 -23.29
CA VAL A 559 16.13 -3.19 -22.49
C VAL A 559 16.79 -2.08 -23.32
N ASP A 560 17.04 -2.29 -24.61
CA ASP A 560 17.66 -1.31 -25.52
C ASP A 560 16.65 -0.30 -26.07
N ASP A 561 15.40 -0.74 -26.27
CA ASP A 561 14.31 0.09 -26.77
C ASP A 561 13.00 -0.21 -26.01
N PRO A 562 12.77 0.40 -24.84
CA PRO A 562 11.59 0.13 -24.02
C PRO A 562 10.25 0.44 -24.68
N SER A 563 10.23 1.10 -25.85
CA SER A 563 9.01 1.27 -26.64
C SER A 563 8.56 -0.03 -27.32
N LYS A 564 9.48 -0.98 -27.48
CA LYS A 564 9.20 -2.35 -27.92
C LYS A 564 8.96 -3.19 -26.67
N CYS A 565 7.71 -3.60 -26.49
CA CYS A 565 7.32 -4.50 -25.43
C CYS A 565 6.40 -5.55 -26.01
N HIS A 566 6.51 -6.79 -25.53
CA HIS A 566 5.53 -7.82 -25.82
C HIS A 566 4.13 -7.39 -25.34
N ASP A 567 3.10 -8.04 -25.88
CA ASP A 567 1.72 -7.84 -25.43
C ASP A 567 1.63 -7.95 -23.90
N HIS A 568 0.91 -7.04 -23.26
CA HIS A 568 0.78 -6.99 -21.79
C HIS A 568 -0.56 -6.38 -21.42
N SER A 569 -1.00 -6.56 -20.18
CA SER A 569 -2.23 -5.95 -19.71
C SER A 569 -2.13 -4.43 -19.79
N LYS A 570 -3.14 -3.81 -20.41
CA LYS A 570 -3.27 -2.37 -20.37
C LYS A 570 -3.60 -1.95 -18.94
N LEU A 571 -2.67 -1.25 -18.30
CA LEU A 571 -2.88 -0.73 -16.96
C LEU A 571 -4.06 0.25 -16.97
N PRO A 572 -4.92 0.23 -15.93
CA PRO A 572 -6.00 1.18 -15.81
C PRO A 572 -5.43 2.56 -15.44
N ASP A 573 -6.14 3.63 -15.79
CA ASP A 573 -5.76 5.00 -15.38
C ASP A 573 -5.79 5.15 -13.85
N ILE A 574 -6.65 4.38 -13.18
CA ILE A 574 -6.78 4.27 -11.72
C ILE A 574 -6.83 2.79 -11.37
N PHE A 575 -5.90 2.32 -10.55
CA PHE A 575 -5.95 0.95 -10.04
C PHE A 575 -7.12 0.77 -9.06
N PRO A 576 -7.72 -0.42 -8.99
CA PRO A 576 -8.61 -0.74 -7.86
C PRO A 576 -7.88 -0.53 -6.53
N SER A 577 -8.61 -0.20 -5.48
CA SER A 577 -8.02 0.03 -4.17
C SER A 577 -7.31 -1.23 -3.66
N LEU A 578 -6.31 -1.04 -2.79
CA LEU A 578 -5.61 -2.15 -2.15
C LEU A 578 -6.60 -3.11 -1.45
N GLU A 579 -7.60 -2.57 -0.77
CA GLU A 579 -8.62 -3.37 -0.09
C GLU A 579 -9.39 -4.25 -1.09
N GLU A 580 -9.86 -3.70 -2.22
CA GLU A 580 -10.58 -4.48 -3.23
C GLU A 580 -9.71 -5.57 -3.86
N ILE A 581 -8.42 -5.29 -4.09
CA ILE A 581 -7.45 -6.27 -4.60
C ILE A 581 -7.24 -7.39 -3.58
N LEU A 582 -7.06 -7.06 -2.30
CA LEU A 582 -6.90 -8.06 -1.23
C LEU A 582 -8.17 -8.88 -1.05
N GLN A 583 -9.36 -8.27 -1.09
CA GLN A 583 -10.63 -9.00 -1.03
C GLN A 583 -10.80 -9.94 -2.23
N TYR A 584 -10.40 -9.52 -3.44
CA TYR A 584 -10.39 -10.40 -4.62
C TYR A 584 -9.46 -11.59 -4.42
N ARG A 585 -8.24 -11.34 -3.92
CA ARG A 585 -7.27 -12.38 -3.58
C ARG A 585 -7.85 -13.39 -2.60
N GLU A 586 -8.50 -12.95 -1.53
CA GLU A 586 -9.11 -13.86 -0.56
C GLU A 586 -10.25 -14.70 -1.19
N ARG A 587 -11.02 -14.15 -2.14
CA ARG A 587 -12.02 -14.94 -2.89
C ARG A 587 -11.35 -16.03 -3.77
N VAL A 588 -10.22 -15.72 -4.40
CA VAL A 588 -9.46 -16.70 -5.19
C VAL A 588 -8.84 -17.77 -4.28
N LYS A 589 -8.26 -17.40 -3.13
CA LYS A 589 -7.78 -18.36 -2.11
C LYS A 589 -8.91 -19.28 -1.62
N GLN A 590 -10.10 -18.75 -1.38
CA GLN A 590 -11.28 -19.54 -1.03
C GLN A 590 -11.70 -20.50 -2.15
N ARG A 591 -11.63 -20.06 -3.41
CA ARG A 591 -11.89 -20.91 -4.59
C ARG A 591 -10.88 -22.06 -4.69
N ILE A 592 -9.59 -21.79 -4.51
CA ILE A 592 -8.55 -22.83 -4.44
C ILE A 592 -8.84 -23.81 -3.31
N THR A 593 -9.11 -23.30 -2.10
CA THR A 593 -9.45 -24.12 -0.93
C THR A 593 -10.68 -25.01 -1.19
N ALA A 594 -11.71 -24.47 -1.84
CA ALA A 594 -12.91 -25.23 -2.19
C ALA A 594 -12.63 -26.37 -3.18
N LEU A 595 -11.67 -26.21 -4.11
CA LEU A 595 -11.24 -27.30 -4.99
C LEU A 595 -10.59 -28.44 -4.20
N TYR A 596 -9.79 -28.15 -3.18
CA TYR A 596 -9.20 -29.17 -2.29
C TYR A 596 -10.23 -29.85 -1.37
N ALA A 597 -11.42 -29.27 -1.17
CA ALA A 597 -12.53 -29.96 -0.52
C ALA A 597 -13.18 -31.03 -1.44
N THR A 598 -12.79 -31.06 -2.71
CA THR A 598 -13.16 -32.10 -3.68
C THR A 598 -11.95 -32.97 -4.02
N GLU A 599 -12.17 -34.07 -4.77
CA GLU A 599 -11.06 -34.88 -5.30
C GLU A 599 -10.52 -34.36 -6.65
N LEU A 600 -11.09 -33.28 -7.20
CA LEU A 600 -10.73 -32.75 -8.54
C LEU A 600 -9.25 -32.42 -8.70
N PRO A 601 -8.54 -31.78 -7.74
CA PRO A 601 -7.10 -31.51 -7.87
C PRO A 601 -6.28 -32.75 -8.19
N TYR A 602 -6.70 -33.92 -7.71
CA TYR A 602 -5.96 -35.18 -7.83
C TYR A 602 -6.48 -36.05 -8.98
N LEU A 603 -7.78 -35.99 -9.28
CA LEU A 603 -8.42 -36.82 -10.30
C LEU A 603 -8.34 -36.20 -11.71
N ASP A 604 -8.49 -34.88 -11.83
CA ASP A 604 -8.52 -34.14 -13.10
C ASP A 604 -7.16 -33.48 -13.36
N ARG A 605 -6.44 -33.92 -14.40
CA ARG A 605 -5.12 -33.39 -14.72
C ARG A 605 -5.16 -31.93 -15.15
N CYS A 606 -6.23 -31.48 -15.79
CA CYS A 606 -6.38 -30.09 -16.21
C CYS A 606 -6.47 -29.18 -14.97
N VAL A 607 -7.30 -29.54 -13.99
CA VAL A 607 -7.43 -28.80 -12.73
C VAL A 607 -6.14 -28.87 -11.91
N GLY A 608 -5.55 -30.06 -11.74
CA GLY A 608 -4.27 -30.22 -11.03
C GLY A 608 -3.14 -29.39 -11.66
N ARG A 609 -3.08 -29.34 -13.00
CA ARG A 609 -2.11 -28.53 -13.75
C ARG A 609 -2.36 -27.02 -13.57
N ALA A 610 -3.61 -26.58 -13.57
CA ALA A 610 -3.92 -25.16 -13.32
C ALA A 610 -3.50 -24.71 -11.91
N LEU A 611 -3.69 -25.57 -10.90
CA LEU A 611 -3.20 -25.31 -9.54
C LEU A 611 -1.68 -25.20 -9.50
N TRP A 612 -0.96 -26.08 -10.19
CA TRP A 612 0.50 -25.97 -10.31
C TRP A 612 0.99 -24.69 -10.96
N ILE A 613 0.36 -24.33 -12.09
CA ILE A 613 0.68 -23.12 -12.84
C ILE A 613 0.51 -21.91 -11.91
N GLY A 614 -0.60 -21.82 -11.17
CA GLY A 614 -0.81 -20.77 -10.17
C GLY A 614 0.24 -20.79 -9.06
N PHE A 615 0.46 -21.95 -8.45
CA PHE A 615 1.38 -22.13 -7.31
C PHE A 615 2.82 -21.73 -7.64
N GLU A 616 3.37 -22.25 -8.75
CA GLU A 616 4.74 -21.90 -9.12
C GLU A 616 4.87 -20.47 -9.62
N HIS A 617 3.84 -19.93 -10.26
CA HIS A 617 3.83 -18.54 -10.68
C HIS A 617 3.85 -17.58 -9.49
N GLU A 618 3.04 -17.83 -8.45
CA GLU A 618 3.10 -17.07 -7.19
C GLU A 618 4.50 -17.19 -6.54
N GLY A 619 5.11 -18.37 -6.54
CA GLY A 619 6.48 -18.58 -6.06
C GLY A 619 7.56 -17.81 -6.84
N LEU A 620 7.48 -17.78 -8.18
CA LEU A 620 8.36 -16.99 -9.04
C LEU A 620 8.19 -15.49 -8.79
N HIS A 621 6.95 -15.07 -8.55
CA HIS A 621 6.67 -13.68 -8.25
C HIS A 621 7.09 -13.26 -6.85
N ALA A 622 7.18 -14.17 -5.87
CA ALA A 622 7.70 -13.84 -4.54
C ALA A 622 9.18 -13.41 -4.63
N GLU A 623 9.99 -14.15 -5.40
CA GLU A 623 11.37 -13.75 -5.74
C GLU A 623 11.39 -12.45 -6.55
N THR A 624 10.50 -12.32 -7.54
CA THR A 624 10.43 -11.13 -8.40
C THR A 624 10.13 -9.85 -7.63
N PHE A 625 9.14 -9.92 -6.76
CA PHE A 625 8.71 -8.81 -5.92
C PHE A 625 9.83 -8.39 -4.97
N LEU A 626 10.58 -9.34 -4.41
CA LEU A 626 11.70 -9.03 -3.54
C LEU A 626 12.87 -8.37 -4.26
N PHE A 627 13.28 -8.84 -5.44
CA PHE A 627 14.38 -8.18 -6.14
C PHE A 627 14.00 -6.76 -6.59
N MET A 628 12.72 -6.51 -6.88
CA MET A 628 12.20 -5.16 -7.13
C MET A 628 12.23 -4.31 -5.87
N THR A 629 11.69 -4.80 -4.76
CA THR A 629 11.54 -4.02 -3.53
C THR A 629 12.86 -3.72 -2.83
N ILE A 630 13.91 -4.55 -2.95
CA ILE A 630 15.24 -4.17 -2.44
C ILE A 630 15.85 -2.95 -3.16
N GLN A 631 15.28 -2.52 -4.30
CA GLN A 631 15.64 -1.27 -4.97
C GLN A 631 14.89 -0.05 -4.41
N SER A 632 13.77 -0.29 -3.71
CA SER A 632 12.98 0.76 -3.06
C SER A 632 13.69 1.24 -1.78
N PRO A 633 13.69 2.56 -1.49
CA PRO A 633 14.13 3.06 -0.19
C PRO A 633 13.17 2.71 0.95
N ASN A 634 11.96 2.24 0.64
CA ASN A 634 10.89 1.97 1.60
C ASN A 634 10.75 0.48 1.96
N ILE A 635 11.67 -0.38 1.50
CA ILE A 635 11.72 -1.78 1.95
C ILE A 635 11.92 -1.84 3.47
N LEU A 636 11.09 -2.66 4.12
CA LEU A 636 11.15 -2.96 5.53
C LEU A 636 11.75 -4.36 5.74
N PRO A 637 12.57 -4.54 6.78
CA PRO A 637 13.05 -5.87 7.15
C PRO A 637 11.87 -6.77 7.53
N PRO A 638 12.00 -8.09 7.37
CA PRO A 638 10.93 -9.01 7.75
C PRO A 638 10.71 -8.93 9.28
N PRO A 639 9.49 -8.59 9.75
CA PRO A 639 9.25 -8.13 11.13
C PRO A 639 9.43 -9.20 12.21
N VAL A 640 9.35 -10.48 11.83
CA VAL A 640 9.39 -11.62 12.76
C VAL A 640 10.78 -12.25 12.90
N PHE A 641 11.74 -11.89 12.04
CA PHE A 641 13.08 -12.45 12.06
C PHE A 641 14.08 -11.45 12.64
N PRO A 642 15.05 -11.88 13.47
CA PRO A 642 16.10 -11.00 13.95
C PRO A 642 17.06 -10.63 12.82
N ARG A 643 17.55 -9.38 12.83
CA ARG A 643 18.60 -8.94 11.89
C ARG A 643 19.87 -9.77 12.11
N PRO A 644 20.44 -10.39 11.05
CA PRO A 644 21.71 -11.11 11.15
C PRO A 644 22.87 -10.17 11.55
N ASP A 645 23.80 -10.68 12.36
CA ASP A 645 25.08 -10.02 12.63
C ASP A 645 26.01 -10.23 11.43
N PHE A 646 25.86 -9.37 10.42
CA PHE A 646 26.65 -9.42 9.20
C PHE A 646 28.16 -9.25 9.44
N ALA A 647 28.56 -8.50 10.48
CA ALA A 647 29.97 -8.32 10.80
C ALA A 647 30.59 -9.62 11.34
N LYS A 648 29.89 -10.32 12.24
CA LYS A 648 30.31 -11.63 12.73
C LYS A 648 30.34 -12.66 11.61
N LEU A 649 29.28 -12.75 10.81
CA LEU A 649 29.21 -13.67 9.68
C LEU A 649 30.34 -13.43 8.66
N ALA A 650 30.66 -12.17 8.38
CA ALA A 650 31.78 -11.81 7.50
C ALA A 650 33.13 -12.26 8.08
N LYS A 651 33.35 -12.10 9.38
CA LYS A 651 34.58 -12.53 10.06
C LYS A 651 34.75 -14.06 9.99
N GLU A 652 33.66 -14.80 10.23
CA GLU A 652 33.65 -16.26 10.15
C GLU A 652 33.88 -16.75 8.71
N ALA A 653 33.26 -16.10 7.73
CA ALA A 653 33.49 -16.40 6.31
C ALA A 653 34.95 -16.14 5.92
N ALA A 654 35.50 -14.98 6.29
CA ALA A 654 36.89 -14.62 6.02
C ALA A 654 37.89 -15.60 6.64
N SER A 655 37.63 -16.13 7.85
CA SER A 655 38.52 -17.13 8.48
C SER A 655 38.56 -18.50 7.79
N ARG A 656 37.56 -18.79 6.95
CA ARG A 656 37.41 -20.06 6.21
C ARG A 656 37.59 -19.88 4.71
N ARG A 657 38.02 -18.71 4.25
CA ARG A 657 38.11 -18.37 2.83
C ARG A 657 39.16 -19.23 2.13
N LEU A 658 38.76 -19.82 1.00
CA LEU A 658 39.60 -20.63 0.14
C LEU A 658 39.64 -20.04 -1.28
N PRO A 659 40.78 -20.15 -1.98
CA PRO A 659 40.84 -19.88 -3.42
C PRO A 659 39.83 -20.76 -4.17
N SER A 660 39.20 -20.25 -5.23
CA SER A 660 38.25 -21.05 -6.01
C SER A 660 38.99 -22.23 -6.68
N PRO A 661 38.74 -23.49 -6.29
CA PRO A 661 39.34 -24.64 -6.96
C PRO A 661 38.76 -24.83 -8.36
N TRP A 662 39.55 -25.45 -9.24
CA TRP A 662 39.10 -25.93 -10.55
C TRP A 662 38.95 -27.45 -10.50
N PHE A 663 37.86 -27.96 -11.07
CA PHE A 663 37.57 -29.38 -11.13
C PHE A 663 37.43 -29.84 -12.57
N THR A 664 38.03 -30.98 -12.88
CA THR A 664 37.77 -31.68 -14.14
C THR A 664 36.40 -32.34 -14.06
N VAL A 665 35.48 -31.89 -14.91
CA VAL A 665 34.18 -32.51 -15.13
C VAL A 665 34.37 -33.50 -16.28
N PRO A 666 34.27 -34.83 -16.04
CA PRO A 666 34.48 -35.81 -17.08
C PRO A 666 33.43 -35.67 -18.19
N LYS A 667 33.74 -36.20 -19.37
CA LYS A 667 32.75 -36.35 -20.45
C LYS A 667 31.51 -37.08 -19.92
N GLN A 668 30.33 -36.53 -20.18
CA GLN A 668 29.06 -37.08 -19.69
C GLN A 668 28.03 -37.22 -20.79
N SER A 669 27.14 -38.20 -20.61
CA SER A 669 25.90 -38.35 -21.37
C SER A 669 24.75 -38.51 -20.39
N PHE A 670 23.69 -37.74 -20.59
CA PHE A 670 22.52 -37.74 -19.74
C PHE A 670 21.32 -37.20 -20.51
N THR A 671 20.13 -37.59 -20.04
CA THR A 671 18.86 -37.12 -20.58
C THR A 671 18.45 -35.85 -19.84
N ILE A 672 17.97 -34.84 -20.56
CA ILE A 672 17.36 -33.62 -20.01
C ILE A 672 15.87 -33.65 -20.32
N GLY A 673 15.05 -33.08 -19.43
CA GLY A 673 13.62 -32.91 -19.63
C GLY A 673 12.80 -33.99 -18.94
N TYR A 674 11.49 -33.77 -18.87
CA TYR A 674 10.58 -34.60 -18.09
C TYR A 674 9.37 -35.03 -18.92
N HIS A 675 8.93 -36.28 -18.74
CA HIS A 675 7.73 -36.81 -19.40
C HIS A 675 6.49 -36.36 -18.64
N ASP A 676 5.85 -35.29 -19.12
CA ASP A 676 4.60 -34.76 -18.60
C ASP A 676 3.54 -34.66 -19.72
N PRO A 677 2.92 -35.79 -20.12
CA PRO A 677 1.90 -35.79 -21.17
C PRO A 677 0.66 -34.98 -20.76
N GLU A 678 -0.10 -34.49 -21.74
CA GLU A 678 -1.34 -33.75 -21.46
C GLU A 678 -2.55 -34.66 -21.19
N SER A 679 -2.45 -35.97 -21.47
CA SER A 679 -3.51 -36.94 -21.18
C SER A 679 -3.57 -37.34 -19.70
N ASP A 680 -4.71 -37.87 -19.28
CA ASP A 680 -4.92 -38.44 -17.94
C ASP A 680 -4.22 -39.80 -17.72
N ASP A 681 -3.51 -40.30 -18.74
CA ASP A 681 -2.81 -41.58 -18.70
C ASP A 681 -1.51 -41.49 -17.89
N GLY A 682 -1.23 -42.53 -17.09
CA GLY A 682 0.05 -42.72 -16.40
C GLY A 682 -0.03 -42.60 -14.86
N PRO A 683 0.87 -43.27 -14.12
CA PRO A 683 0.76 -43.45 -12.68
C PRO A 683 1.31 -42.29 -11.82
N ASP A 684 2.25 -41.47 -12.32
CA ASP A 684 2.92 -40.40 -11.54
C ASP A 684 2.79 -39.04 -12.27
N ARG A 685 2.13 -38.07 -11.62
CA ARG A 685 1.54 -36.86 -12.27
C ARG A 685 2.27 -35.55 -11.92
N PHE A 686 3.61 -35.53 -11.86
CA PHE A 686 4.33 -34.28 -11.51
C PHE A 686 4.28 -33.29 -12.68
N PHE A 687 4.33 -32.01 -12.36
CA PHE A 687 4.18 -30.93 -13.34
C PHE A 687 5.53 -30.48 -13.91
N ALA A 688 5.55 -30.25 -15.23
CA ALA A 688 6.62 -29.57 -15.93
C ALA A 688 6.07 -28.42 -16.80
N TRP A 689 6.76 -27.28 -16.78
CA TRP A 689 6.53 -26.20 -17.74
C TRP A 689 6.86 -26.70 -19.16
N ASP A 690 6.27 -26.09 -20.18
CA ASP A 690 6.43 -26.55 -21.57
C ASP A 690 7.90 -26.58 -22.05
N ASN A 691 8.74 -25.66 -21.56
CA ASN A 691 10.18 -25.60 -21.80
C ASN A 691 11.00 -26.68 -21.06
N GLU A 692 10.35 -27.50 -20.23
CA GLU A 692 10.94 -28.62 -19.49
C GLU A 692 10.50 -30.00 -20.05
N ARG A 693 9.49 -30.02 -20.94
CA ARG A 693 8.87 -31.26 -21.44
C ARG A 693 9.70 -31.94 -22.52
N GLU A 694 9.38 -33.21 -22.74
CA GLU A 694 9.96 -34.09 -23.75
C GLU A 694 11.46 -34.34 -23.51
N PRO A 695 11.80 -35.48 -22.90
CA PRO A 695 13.19 -35.81 -22.65
C PRO A 695 14.02 -35.95 -23.92
N TYR A 696 15.24 -35.44 -23.89
CA TYR A 696 16.21 -35.52 -24.98
C TYR A 696 17.61 -35.82 -24.46
N GLU A 697 18.41 -36.50 -25.27
CA GLU A 697 19.78 -36.90 -24.91
C GLU A 697 20.77 -35.79 -25.21
N VAL A 698 21.68 -35.55 -24.27
CA VAL A 698 22.77 -34.59 -24.39
C VAL A 698 24.10 -35.27 -24.14
N GLN A 699 25.11 -34.87 -24.93
CA GLN A 699 26.50 -35.27 -24.73
C GLN A 699 27.35 -34.04 -24.50
N VAL A 700 28.03 -34.01 -23.36
CA VAL A 700 28.91 -32.90 -22.97
C VAL A 700 30.35 -33.41 -22.96
N PRO A 701 31.27 -32.75 -23.67
CA PRO A 701 32.69 -33.11 -23.62
C PRO A 701 33.26 -32.87 -22.22
N GLN A 702 34.48 -33.36 -22.00
CA GLN A 702 35.20 -33.04 -20.77
C GLN A 702 35.49 -31.54 -20.71
N LEU A 703 35.34 -30.92 -19.54
CA LEU A 703 35.66 -29.52 -19.29
C LEU A 703 36.29 -29.33 -17.90
N GLU A 704 36.91 -28.18 -17.66
CA GLU A 704 37.23 -27.72 -16.31
C GLU A 704 36.23 -26.67 -15.86
N ALA A 705 35.77 -26.77 -14.61
CA ALA A 705 34.82 -25.83 -14.02
C ALA A 705 35.33 -25.30 -12.67
N GLN A 706 35.08 -24.03 -12.40
CA GLN A 706 35.23 -23.49 -11.05
C GLN A 706 34.26 -24.20 -10.09
N GLY A 707 34.79 -24.55 -8.92
CA GLY A 707 34.04 -25.27 -7.88
C GLY A 707 32.84 -24.52 -7.36
N ARG A 708 32.85 -23.19 -7.39
CA ARG A 708 31.82 -22.32 -6.82
C ARG A 708 31.61 -21.08 -7.68
N PRO A 709 30.50 -20.34 -7.48
CA PRO A 709 30.32 -19.05 -8.11
C PRO A 709 31.39 -18.04 -7.70
N VAL A 710 31.54 -17.02 -8.55
CA VAL A 710 32.37 -15.84 -8.27
C VAL A 710 31.78 -15.06 -7.10
N SER A 711 32.64 -14.61 -6.18
CA SER A 711 32.25 -13.84 -5.01
C SER A 711 32.30 -12.32 -5.26
N ASN A 712 31.61 -11.55 -4.42
CA ASN A 712 31.67 -10.09 -4.44
C ASN A 712 33.11 -9.55 -4.31
N GLY A 713 33.97 -10.20 -3.51
CA GLY A 713 35.37 -9.80 -3.34
C GLY A 713 36.23 -10.06 -4.57
N GLU A 714 36.00 -11.17 -5.27
CA GLU A 714 36.65 -11.47 -6.55
C GLU A 714 36.18 -10.48 -7.64
N TYR A 715 34.88 -10.16 -7.68
CA TYR A 715 34.34 -9.18 -8.61
C TYR A 715 34.82 -7.75 -8.33
N ALA A 716 34.90 -7.33 -7.05
CA ALA A 716 35.47 -6.04 -6.67
C ALA A 716 36.94 -5.91 -7.08
N THR A 717 37.70 -7.02 -7.00
CA THR A 717 39.09 -7.06 -7.48
C THR A 717 39.17 -6.80 -8.97
N TYR A 718 38.29 -7.44 -9.76
CA TYR A 718 38.15 -7.19 -11.19
C TYR A 718 37.86 -5.71 -11.50
N LEU A 719 36.85 -5.11 -10.86
CA LEU A 719 36.47 -3.71 -11.11
C LEU A 719 37.62 -2.74 -10.85
N VAL A 720 38.36 -2.94 -9.76
CA VAL A 720 39.51 -2.11 -9.39
C VAL A 720 40.68 -2.30 -10.36
N GLN A 721 41.04 -3.54 -10.69
CA GLN A 721 42.19 -3.82 -11.56
C GLN A 721 41.95 -3.43 -13.01
N ALA A 722 40.75 -3.69 -13.53
CA ALA A 722 40.37 -3.34 -14.89
C ALA A 722 39.87 -1.89 -15.02
N LYS A 723 39.79 -1.14 -13.91
CA LYS A 723 39.34 0.27 -13.84
C LYS A 723 37.96 0.50 -14.47
N TYR A 724 37.03 -0.43 -14.26
CA TYR A 724 35.65 -0.27 -14.75
C TYR A 724 34.89 0.76 -13.89
N PRO A 725 34.20 1.74 -14.50
CA PRO A 725 33.57 2.84 -13.78
C PRO A 725 32.19 2.48 -13.17
N GLU A 726 31.56 1.43 -13.69
CA GLU A 726 30.22 1.00 -13.31
C GLU A 726 30.25 -0.10 -12.26
N ILE A 727 29.20 -0.16 -11.45
CA ILE A 727 29.01 -1.18 -10.43
C ILE A 727 27.67 -1.88 -10.68
N PRO A 728 27.51 -3.15 -10.28
CA PRO A 728 26.26 -3.88 -10.43
C PRO A 728 25.09 -3.19 -9.75
N ALA A 729 23.88 -3.31 -10.31
CA ALA A 729 22.67 -2.68 -9.76
C ALA A 729 22.30 -3.18 -8.35
N ALA A 730 22.77 -4.38 -7.98
CA ALA A 730 22.66 -4.93 -6.63
C ALA A 730 23.49 -4.15 -5.59
N TRP A 731 24.44 -3.30 -6.02
CA TRP A 731 25.27 -2.49 -5.14
C TRP A 731 24.79 -1.03 -5.09
N SER A 732 25.27 -0.27 -4.10
CA SER A 732 25.06 1.18 -4.03
C SER A 732 26.31 1.90 -3.53
N LYS A 733 26.41 3.19 -3.84
CA LYS A 733 27.55 4.06 -3.49
C LYS A 733 27.22 4.86 -2.24
N THR A 734 28.13 4.89 -1.27
CA THR A 734 28.00 5.73 -0.06
C THR A 734 28.83 7.01 -0.15
N ARG A 735 29.86 7.06 -1.02
CA ARG A 735 30.74 8.23 -1.25
C ARG A 735 31.23 8.30 -2.72
N ASN A 736 31.62 9.50 -3.16
CA ASN A 736 32.16 9.77 -4.50
C ASN A 736 33.55 9.12 -4.70
N ALA A 737 33.81 8.62 -5.91
CA ALA A 737 35.05 7.92 -6.26
C ALA A 737 36.25 8.88 -6.41
N ALA A 738 37.43 8.45 -5.94
CA ALA A 738 38.72 9.05 -6.29
C ALA A 738 39.23 8.50 -7.64
N LYS A 739 40.10 9.24 -8.35
CA LYS A 739 40.62 8.85 -9.68
C LYS A 739 41.51 7.60 -9.67
N ASP A 740 42.20 7.33 -8.56
CA ASP A 740 43.06 6.17 -8.37
C ASP A 740 42.68 5.51 -7.03
N GLU A 741 41.66 4.66 -7.08
CA GLU A 741 41.13 3.99 -5.90
C GLU A 741 41.72 2.60 -5.73
N ASP A 742 42.18 2.28 -4.52
CA ASP A 742 42.62 0.93 -4.14
C ASP A 742 41.45 0.04 -3.68
N PHE A 743 41.68 -1.27 -3.58
CA PHE A 743 40.64 -2.22 -3.19
C PHE A 743 40.00 -1.89 -1.84
N THR A 744 40.79 -1.46 -0.85
CA THR A 744 40.32 -1.13 0.50
C THR A 744 39.35 0.05 0.48
N THR A 745 39.70 1.11 -0.24
CA THR A 745 38.86 2.30 -0.38
C THR A 745 37.60 1.96 -1.17
N PHE A 746 37.73 1.15 -2.22
CA PHE A 746 36.61 0.68 -3.04
C PHE A 746 35.57 -0.07 -2.20
N ILE A 747 35.98 -1.07 -1.40
CA ILE A 747 35.03 -1.85 -0.59
C ILE A 747 34.43 -1.03 0.58
N ALA A 748 35.13 0.00 1.06
CA ALA A 748 34.65 0.85 2.14
C ALA A 748 33.55 1.84 1.69
N ARG A 749 33.49 2.19 0.40
CA ARG A 749 32.50 3.15 -0.14
C ARG A 749 31.29 2.52 -0.84
N HIS A 750 31.19 1.20 -0.84
CA HIS A 750 30.07 0.49 -1.46
C HIS A 750 29.32 -0.37 -0.45
N THR A 751 28.04 -0.61 -0.75
CA THR A 751 27.15 -1.50 -0.01
C THR A 751 26.40 -2.40 -0.98
N VAL A 752 25.90 -3.53 -0.51
CA VAL A 752 25.00 -4.43 -1.22
C VAL A 752 23.58 -4.18 -0.72
N LYS A 753 22.62 -4.04 -1.64
CA LYS A 753 21.19 -3.88 -1.33
C LYS A 753 20.62 -5.21 -0.85
N THR A 754 19.93 -5.19 0.29
CA THR A 754 19.29 -6.38 0.87
C THR A 754 17.95 -5.99 1.49
N VAL A 755 17.13 -6.97 1.84
CA VAL A 755 15.88 -6.73 2.59
C VAL A 755 16.12 -6.17 4.01
N TRP A 756 17.36 -6.24 4.52
CA TRP A 756 17.77 -5.65 5.80
C TRP A 756 18.31 -4.21 5.65
N GLY A 757 18.11 -3.62 4.47
CA GLY A 757 18.75 -2.38 4.04
C GLY A 757 20.17 -2.61 3.48
N PRO A 758 20.92 -1.52 3.21
CA PRO A 758 22.27 -1.62 2.68
C PRO A 758 23.23 -2.28 3.67
N VAL A 759 23.94 -3.32 3.23
CA VAL A 759 25.01 -4.00 4.00
C VAL A 759 26.37 -3.61 3.42
N PRO A 760 27.37 -3.18 4.21
CA PRO A 760 28.70 -2.82 3.69
C PRO A 760 29.31 -3.90 2.80
N LEU A 761 29.90 -3.52 1.66
CA LEU A 761 30.53 -4.47 0.74
C LEU A 761 31.65 -5.25 1.44
N ALA A 762 32.39 -4.61 2.34
CA ALA A 762 33.39 -5.25 3.20
C ALA A 762 32.84 -6.40 4.07
N GLN A 763 31.53 -6.43 4.35
CA GLN A 763 30.86 -7.51 5.11
C GLN A 763 30.21 -8.57 4.22
N THR A 764 30.26 -8.40 2.90
CA THR A 764 29.58 -9.28 1.93
C THR A 764 30.54 -9.83 0.88
N LEU A 765 31.85 -9.65 1.06
CA LEU A 765 32.90 -10.06 0.11
C LEU A 765 32.80 -11.54 -0.28
N ASP A 766 32.35 -12.39 0.65
CA ASP A 766 32.30 -13.84 0.45
C ASP A 766 30.98 -14.32 -0.18
N TRP A 767 29.98 -13.45 -0.31
CA TRP A 767 28.69 -13.77 -0.96
C TRP A 767 28.87 -13.88 -2.49
N PRO A 768 28.02 -14.67 -3.18
CA PRO A 768 28.02 -14.71 -4.63
C PRO A 768 27.73 -13.31 -5.20
N ILE A 769 28.42 -12.95 -6.27
CA ILE A 769 28.09 -11.73 -7.03
C ILE A 769 26.79 -11.94 -7.79
N MET A 770 25.92 -10.92 -7.83
CA MET A 770 24.73 -10.87 -8.68
C MET A 770 24.88 -9.71 -9.67
N ALA A 771 24.84 -10.00 -10.97
CA ALA A 771 25.08 -9.04 -12.04
C ALA A 771 24.39 -9.47 -13.34
N SER A 772 24.25 -8.54 -14.29
CA SER A 772 23.71 -8.82 -15.63
C SER A 772 24.60 -9.75 -16.45
N PHE A 773 24.06 -10.33 -17.51
CA PHE A 773 24.84 -11.21 -18.40
C PHE A 773 26.05 -10.47 -19.00
N ASP A 774 25.86 -9.24 -19.47
CA ASP A 774 26.93 -8.45 -20.11
C ASP A 774 28.06 -8.14 -19.13
N GLU A 775 27.75 -7.89 -17.85
CA GLU A 775 28.73 -7.69 -16.78
C GLU A 775 29.55 -8.97 -16.51
N VAL A 776 28.89 -10.11 -16.39
CA VAL A 776 29.57 -11.39 -16.09
C VAL A 776 30.36 -11.92 -17.28
N GLU A 777 29.92 -11.65 -18.51
CA GLU A 777 30.66 -11.98 -19.73
C GLU A 777 31.97 -11.18 -19.82
N GLN A 778 31.94 -9.88 -19.47
CA GLN A 778 33.13 -9.05 -19.40
C GLN A 778 34.12 -9.54 -18.33
N TYR A 779 33.62 -9.95 -17.16
CA TYR A 779 34.44 -10.58 -16.13
C TYR A 779 35.06 -11.89 -16.63
N ALA A 780 34.29 -12.76 -17.28
CA ALA A 780 34.78 -14.04 -17.78
C ALA A 780 35.94 -13.85 -18.78
N LYS A 781 35.79 -12.91 -19.71
CA LYS A 781 36.84 -12.52 -20.66
C LYS A 781 38.09 -12.00 -19.95
N TRP A 782 37.93 -11.13 -18.94
CA TRP A 782 39.03 -10.62 -18.13
C TRP A 782 39.76 -11.74 -17.36
N ALA A 783 39.01 -12.72 -16.84
CA ALA A 783 39.55 -13.87 -16.13
C ALA A 783 40.19 -14.94 -17.04
N GLY A 784 40.19 -14.73 -18.37
CA GLY A 784 40.71 -15.68 -19.35
C GLY A 784 39.94 -17.01 -19.36
N ALA A 785 38.63 -16.95 -19.20
CA ALA A 785 37.73 -18.11 -19.21
C ALA A 785 36.41 -17.76 -19.90
N ARG A 786 35.43 -18.67 -19.84
CA ARG A 786 34.08 -18.45 -20.39
C ARG A 786 33.00 -18.89 -19.40
N LEU A 787 31.77 -18.50 -19.69
CA LEU A 787 30.58 -19.03 -19.00
C LEU A 787 30.26 -20.43 -19.54
N PRO A 788 29.65 -21.32 -18.74
CA PRO A 788 29.21 -22.62 -19.21
C PRO A 788 28.03 -22.49 -20.18
N THR A 789 27.95 -23.36 -21.19
CA THR A 789 26.69 -23.60 -21.91
C THR A 789 25.65 -24.19 -20.95
N LEU A 790 24.36 -24.15 -21.34
CA LEU A 790 23.28 -24.78 -20.59
C LEU A 790 23.57 -26.26 -20.29
N ASP A 791 24.03 -26.98 -21.30
CA ASP A 791 24.33 -28.41 -21.20
C ASP A 791 25.53 -28.67 -20.28
N GLU A 792 26.58 -27.86 -20.36
CA GLU A 792 27.74 -27.95 -19.46
C GLU A 792 27.37 -27.66 -18.00
N LEU A 793 26.55 -26.63 -17.75
CA LEU A 793 26.11 -26.31 -16.40
C LEU A 793 25.25 -27.43 -15.81
N ARG A 794 24.31 -27.97 -16.60
CA ARG A 794 23.51 -29.14 -16.20
C ARG A 794 24.38 -30.38 -15.98
N SER A 795 25.43 -30.57 -16.79
CA SER A 795 26.41 -31.65 -16.60
C SER A 795 27.19 -31.53 -15.29
N ILE A 796 27.49 -30.30 -14.84
CA ILE A 796 28.10 -30.04 -13.53
C ILE A 796 27.13 -30.42 -12.41
N HIS A 797 25.89 -29.93 -12.47
CA HIS A 797 24.88 -30.22 -11.46
C HIS A 797 24.59 -31.73 -11.39
N GLU A 798 24.46 -32.41 -12.52
CA GLU A 798 24.22 -33.85 -12.59
C GLU A 798 25.38 -34.67 -12.00
N LEU A 799 26.63 -34.27 -12.24
CA LEU A 799 27.79 -34.91 -11.62
C LEU A 799 27.72 -34.83 -10.10
N VAL A 800 27.45 -33.64 -9.56
CA VAL A 800 27.37 -33.42 -8.11
C VAL A 800 26.24 -34.25 -7.50
N GLU A 801 25.07 -34.30 -8.15
CA GLU A 801 23.93 -35.07 -7.66
C GLU A 801 24.17 -36.58 -7.68
N ARG A 802 24.84 -37.11 -8.71
CA ARG A 802 25.25 -38.53 -8.76
C ARG A 802 26.23 -38.89 -7.63
N CYS A 803 27.16 -37.99 -7.33
CA CYS A 803 28.10 -38.14 -6.22
C CYS A 803 27.38 -38.10 -4.85
N ARG A 804 26.29 -37.33 -4.70
CA ARG A 804 25.50 -37.25 -3.46
C ARG A 804 24.65 -38.49 -3.19
N LYS A 805 24.01 -39.08 -4.21
CA LYS A 805 23.01 -40.15 -4.00
C LYS A 805 23.57 -41.58 -4.05
N ALA A 806 24.37 -41.96 -5.06
CA ALA A 806 24.99 -43.28 -5.16
C ALA A 806 25.88 -43.40 -6.42
N PRO A 807 27.22 -43.35 -6.30
CA PRO A 807 28.12 -43.25 -7.47
C PRO A 807 28.10 -44.41 -8.47
N GLU A 808 27.62 -45.62 -8.13
CA GLU A 808 27.81 -46.84 -8.97
C GLU A 808 26.52 -47.61 -9.38
N THR A 809 25.31 -47.05 -9.27
CA THR A 809 24.07 -47.81 -9.57
C THR A 809 23.43 -47.49 -10.94
N LYS A 810 22.68 -48.44 -11.51
CA LYS A 810 21.89 -48.25 -12.75
C LYS A 810 20.83 -47.14 -12.66
N LEU A 811 20.46 -46.71 -11.44
CA LEU A 811 19.52 -45.62 -11.17
C LEU A 811 19.99 -44.28 -11.81
N ASN A 812 21.30 -44.11 -11.99
CA ASN A 812 21.93 -42.87 -12.47
C ASN A 812 21.65 -42.49 -13.94
N LYS A 813 21.02 -43.37 -14.74
CA LYS A 813 20.69 -43.08 -16.15
C LYS A 813 19.27 -42.54 -16.39
N GLN A 814 18.45 -42.42 -15.35
CA GLN A 814 17.02 -42.06 -15.45
C GLN A 814 16.63 -40.80 -14.65
N PHE A 815 17.62 -40.04 -14.16
CA PHE A 815 17.43 -39.01 -13.12
C PHE A 815 16.51 -37.83 -13.49
N HIS A 816 16.39 -37.48 -14.78
CA HIS A 816 15.44 -36.46 -15.25
C HIS A 816 14.08 -37.06 -15.66
N THR A 817 14.03 -38.35 -15.99
CA THR A 817 12.81 -39.03 -16.45
C THR A 817 12.02 -39.68 -15.31
N ASP A 818 12.62 -39.84 -14.13
CA ASP A 818 11.97 -40.39 -12.93
C ASP A 818 11.33 -39.25 -12.10
N PRO A 819 9.99 -39.23 -11.97
CA PRO A 819 9.26 -38.25 -11.17
C PRO A 819 9.71 -38.13 -9.71
N ARG A 820 10.29 -39.20 -9.15
CA ARG A 820 10.78 -39.24 -7.76
C ARG A 820 12.23 -38.78 -7.62
N ALA A 821 12.94 -38.60 -8.74
CA ALA A 821 14.35 -38.21 -8.76
C ALA A 821 14.62 -36.82 -9.36
N ILE A 822 13.58 -36.16 -9.90
CA ILE A 822 13.67 -34.83 -10.53
C ILE A 822 13.97 -33.70 -9.54
N PHE A 823 13.66 -33.91 -8.26
CA PHE A 823 13.95 -32.98 -7.17
C PHE A 823 15.26 -33.33 -6.45
N VAL A 824 16.06 -32.30 -6.14
CA VAL A 824 17.30 -32.44 -5.37
C VAL A 824 17.09 -32.14 -3.90
N ASP A 825 17.90 -32.76 -3.04
CA ASP A 825 17.92 -32.39 -1.63
C ASP A 825 18.58 -31.02 -1.46
N LEU A 826 17.81 -30.07 -0.94
CA LEU A 826 18.26 -28.70 -0.69
C LEU A 826 18.69 -28.52 0.78
N SER A 827 18.70 -29.57 1.58
CA SER A 827 19.20 -29.56 2.95
C SER A 827 20.65 -29.07 2.97
N GLY A 828 20.94 -28.04 3.77
CA GLY A 828 22.27 -27.42 3.81
C GLY A 828 22.47 -26.28 2.80
N THR A 829 21.58 -26.11 1.82
CA THR A 829 21.62 -24.99 0.85
C THR A 829 20.92 -23.73 1.37
N ASN A 830 21.00 -22.63 0.61
CA ASN A 830 20.33 -21.36 0.91
C ASN A 830 19.19 -21.10 -0.09
N SER A 831 18.04 -21.71 0.14
CA SER A 831 16.83 -21.65 -0.69
C SER A 831 15.59 -21.57 0.21
N GLY A 832 14.41 -21.28 -0.36
CA GLY A 832 13.14 -21.37 0.37
C GLY A 832 13.04 -20.46 1.60
N PHE A 833 13.59 -19.25 1.52
CA PHE A 833 13.59 -18.25 2.60
C PHE A 833 14.30 -18.71 3.88
N ARG A 834 15.21 -19.69 3.77
CA ARG A 834 16.04 -20.12 4.90
C ARG A 834 16.85 -18.98 5.49
N ASN A 835 17.45 -18.17 4.63
CA ASN A 835 18.06 -16.90 5.01
C ASN A 835 17.45 -15.82 4.13
N PHE A 836 17.09 -14.69 4.74
CA PHE A 836 16.60 -13.50 4.05
C PHE A 836 17.78 -12.70 3.44
N HIS A 837 18.80 -13.38 2.92
CA HIS A 837 20.00 -12.81 2.29
C HIS A 837 20.86 -13.92 1.65
N PRO A 838 21.78 -13.57 0.73
CA PRO A 838 22.80 -14.51 0.23
C PRO A 838 23.74 -15.00 1.34
N THR A 839 24.31 -16.19 1.16
CA THR A 839 25.31 -16.77 2.07
C THR A 839 26.66 -16.92 1.40
N GLY A 840 27.73 -16.97 2.20
CA GLY A 840 29.09 -17.02 1.67
C GLY A 840 29.37 -18.29 0.87
N VAL A 841 30.10 -18.17 -0.26
CA VAL A 841 30.49 -19.30 -1.13
C VAL A 841 31.96 -19.64 -1.03
N THR A 842 32.80 -18.73 -0.54
CA THR A 842 34.27 -18.82 -0.61
C THR A 842 34.90 -19.90 0.27
N HIS A 843 34.15 -20.48 1.20
CA HIS A 843 34.62 -21.55 2.10
C HIS A 843 34.47 -22.95 1.49
N LYS A 844 33.88 -23.06 0.29
CA LYS A 844 33.61 -24.33 -0.36
C LYS A 844 34.81 -24.78 -1.19
N ASP A 845 35.35 -25.95 -0.84
CA ASP A 845 36.48 -26.62 -1.50
C ASP A 845 36.04 -27.78 -2.39
N TYR A 846 34.75 -27.85 -2.72
CA TYR A 846 34.13 -28.88 -3.53
C TYR A 846 33.32 -28.25 -4.69
N LEU A 847 32.93 -29.09 -5.66
CA LEU A 847 32.12 -28.67 -6.79
C LEU A 847 30.66 -28.47 -6.35
N CYS A 848 30.18 -27.22 -6.39
CA CYS A 848 28.83 -26.81 -6.02
C CYS A 848 27.83 -27.28 -7.08
N GLY A 849 26.78 -27.98 -6.64
CA GLY A 849 25.65 -28.40 -7.47
C GLY A 849 24.48 -27.42 -7.45
N LEU A 850 23.31 -27.90 -7.86
CA LEU A 850 22.06 -27.12 -7.84
C LEU A 850 21.72 -26.66 -6.42
N GLY A 851 21.31 -25.39 -6.27
CA GLY A 851 20.98 -24.75 -4.98
C GLY A 851 22.19 -24.35 -4.12
N ASP A 852 23.40 -24.78 -4.47
CA ASP A 852 24.59 -24.67 -3.62
C ASP A 852 25.42 -23.40 -3.90
N THR A 853 24.77 -22.37 -4.43
CA THR A 853 25.39 -21.17 -5.00
C THR A 853 25.38 -19.98 -4.04
N GLY A 854 24.98 -20.19 -2.79
CA GLY A 854 24.80 -19.12 -1.81
C GLY A 854 23.45 -18.39 -1.93
N GLY A 855 22.52 -18.93 -2.72
CA GLY A 855 21.18 -18.36 -2.91
C GLY A 855 21.08 -17.44 -4.12
N ALA A 856 21.63 -17.87 -5.26
CA ALA A 856 21.51 -17.18 -6.54
C ALA A 856 21.39 -18.20 -7.68
N ALA A 857 20.61 -17.90 -8.71
CA ALA A 857 20.61 -18.73 -9.93
C ALA A 857 21.92 -18.52 -10.73
N GLU A 858 22.20 -19.34 -11.74
CA GLU A 858 23.46 -19.25 -12.50
C GLU A 858 23.23 -18.94 -13.98
N TRP A 859 24.00 -17.98 -14.50
CA TRP A 859 24.05 -17.67 -15.92
C TRP A 859 24.68 -18.80 -16.73
N THR A 860 24.15 -19.00 -17.94
CA THR A 860 24.78 -19.79 -19.00
C THR A 860 25.14 -18.86 -20.16
N GLN A 861 25.98 -19.30 -21.10
CA GLN A 861 26.17 -18.60 -22.39
C GLN A 861 25.14 -18.99 -23.46
N SER A 862 24.21 -19.89 -23.14
CA SER A 862 23.20 -20.38 -24.07
C SER A 862 22.01 -19.43 -24.12
N LEU A 863 21.58 -19.08 -25.34
CA LEU A 863 20.31 -18.37 -25.52
C LEU A 863 19.14 -19.22 -25.02
N PHE A 864 18.10 -18.56 -24.52
CA PHE A 864 16.83 -19.23 -24.25
C PHE A 864 16.17 -19.58 -25.59
N ALA A 865 16.07 -20.88 -25.88
CA ALA A 865 15.64 -21.40 -27.17
C ALA A 865 14.77 -22.66 -26.99
N PRO A 866 13.94 -23.03 -27.99
CA PRO A 866 13.13 -24.24 -27.92
C PRO A 866 14.00 -25.48 -27.71
N GLN A 867 13.72 -26.25 -26.67
CA GLN A 867 14.40 -27.53 -26.44
C GLN A 867 13.91 -28.57 -27.47
N PRO A 868 14.70 -29.63 -27.75
CA PRO A 868 14.27 -30.68 -28.68
C PRO A 868 12.92 -31.27 -28.30
N GLY A 869 11.96 -31.23 -29.22
CA GLY A 869 10.59 -31.72 -28.97
C GLY A 869 9.65 -30.73 -28.29
N PHE A 870 10.08 -29.48 -28.05
CA PHE A 870 9.24 -28.43 -27.45
C PHE A 870 7.87 -28.32 -28.12
N LYS A 871 6.83 -28.33 -27.28
CA LYS A 871 5.44 -28.11 -27.68
C LYS A 871 4.76 -27.21 -26.65
N PRO A 872 4.06 -26.15 -27.12
CA PRO A 872 3.15 -25.37 -26.30
C PRO A 872 2.19 -26.22 -25.46
N MET A 873 1.93 -25.81 -24.21
CA MET A 873 0.89 -26.40 -23.37
C MET A 873 -0.51 -25.93 -23.76
N ALA A 874 -1.46 -26.85 -23.83
CA ALA A 874 -2.82 -26.52 -24.30
C ALA A 874 -3.65 -25.71 -23.30
N ILE A 875 -3.43 -25.89 -21.99
CA ILE A 875 -4.18 -25.19 -20.93
C ILE A 875 -3.78 -23.72 -20.77
N TYR A 876 -2.56 -23.40 -21.19
CA TYR A 876 -2.02 -22.06 -21.13
C TYR A 876 -1.31 -21.70 -22.44
N PRO A 877 -2.06 -21.53 -23.53
CA PRO A 877 -1.48 -21.13 -24.81
C PRO A 877 -0.75 -19.78 -24.71
N GLY A 878 -1.17 -18.92 -23.77
CA GLY A 878 -0.49 -17.67 -23.42
C GLY A 878 0.92 -17.86 -22.85
N TYR A 879 1.18 -18.84 -21.96
CA TYR A 879 2.53 -19.12 -21.47
C TYR A 879 3.42 -19.71 -22.54
N SER A 880 2.86 -20.50 -23.45
CA SER A 880 3.63 -21.06 -24.55
C SER A 880 3.92 -20.05 -25.65
N ALA A 881 2.99 -19.11 -25.89
CA ALA A 881 3.25 -17.93 -26.69
C ALA A 881 4.26 -16.99 -25.98
N LEU A 882 4.18 -16.84 -24.65
CA LEU A 882 5.12 -16.08 -23.82
C LEU A 882 6.54 -16.68 -23.87
N VAL A 883 6.69 -17.97 -23.58
CA VAL A 883 7.96 -18.70 -23.68
C VAL A 883 8.54 -18.58 -25.08
N ALA A 884 7.70 -18.67 -26.12
CA ALA A 884 8.12 -18.42 -27.50
C ALA A 884 8.48 -16.93 -27.76
N ASP A 885 7.78 -15.98 -27.16
CA ASP A 885 8.07 -14.53 -27.23
C ASP A 885 9.48 -14.25 -26.68
N PHE A 886 9.94 -15.00 -25.68
CA PHE A 886 11.28 -14.88 -25.09
C PHE A 886 12.35 -15.67 -25.84
N MET A 887 11.99 -16.53 -26.81
CA MET A 887 12.92 -17.21 -27.72
C MET A 887 13.32 -16.29 -28.89
N ASP A 888 13.63 -15.04 -28.58
CA ASP A 888 13.84 -13.93 -29.53
C ASP A 888 15.32 -13.65 -29.85
N GLY A 889 16.23 -14.43 -29.27
CA GLY A 889 17.67 -14.25 -29.38
C GLY A 889 18.27 -13.19 -28.45
N LYS A 890 17.47 -12.56 -27.58
CA LYS A 890 17.92 -11.58 -26.57
C LYS A 890 17.97 -12.16 -25.16
N HIS A 891 17.20 -13.20 -24.90
CA HIS A 891 17.17 -13.86 -23.60
C HIS A 891 18.21 -14.97 -23.50
N VAL A 892 18.80 -15.10 -22.31
CA VAL A 892 19.81 -16.09 -21.97
C VAL A 892 19.24 -17.03 -20.91
N ALA A 893 19.51 -18.32 -21.07
CA ALA A 893 19.07 -19.36 -20.16
C ALA A 893 19.81 -19.29 -18.81
N VAL A 894 19.05 -19.48 -17.73
CA VAL A 894 19.49 -19.43 -16.34
C VAL A 894 19.00 -20.69 -15.62
N VAL A 895 19.86 -21.27 -14.78
CA VAL A 895 19.56 -22.52 -14.04
C VAL A 895 19.65 -22.30 -12.54
N GLY A 896 18.72 -22.87 -11.77
CA GLY A 896 18.66 -22.77 -10.32
C GLY A 896 17.70 -21.70 -9.83
N GLY A 897 17.92 -21.21 -8.61
CA GLY A 897 17.06 -20.24 -7.95
C GLY A 897 17.80 -19.47 -6.85
N SER A 898 17.25 -18.33 -6.43
CA SER A 898 17.80 -17.61 -5.29
C SER A 898 17.37 -18.19 -3.94
N TRP A 899 17.87 -17.55 -2.87
CA TRP A 899 17.42 -17.81 -1.50
C TRP A 899 15.91 -17.59 -1.28
N ALA A 900 15.24 -16.81 -2.13
CA ALA A 900 13.81 -16.52 -2.04
C ALA A 900 12.94 -17.35 -2.99
N LEU A 901 13.52 -18.29 -3.75
CA LEU A 901 12.74 -19.13 -4.65
C LEU A 901 12.20 -20.37 -3.92
N HIS A 902 10.94 -20.72 -4.19
CA HIS A 902 10.28 -21.87 -3.59
C HIS A 902 11.04 -23.18 -3.90
N PRO A 903 11.23 -24.09 -2.92
CA PRO A 903 12.00 -25.34 -3.11
C PRO A 903 11.52 -26.25 -4.26
N ARG A 904 10.21 -26.33 -4.53
CA ARG A 904 9.66 -27.05 -5.72
C ARG A 904 10.18 -26.52 -7.05
N ILE A 905 10.65 -25.28 -7.10
CA ILE A 905 11.19 -24.67 -8.31
C ILE A 905 12.71 -24.73 -8.26
N ALA A 906 13.30 -24.19 -7.18
CA ALA A 906 14.75 -24.12 -7.01
C ALA A 906 15.44 -25.50 -7.00
N GLY A 907 14.74 -26.54 -6.53
CA GLY A 907 15.25 -27.90 -6.44
C GLY A 907 14.92 -28.78 -7.65
N ARG A 908 14.18 -28.27 -8.64
CA ARG A 908 13.80 -29.05 -9.82
C ARG A 908 14.89 -28.98 -10.87
N LYS A 909 15.44 -30.14 -11.25
CA LYS A 909 16.57 -30.22 -12.19
C LYS A 909 16.23 -29.79 -13.62
N SER A 910 14.98 -29.97 -14.04
CA SER A 910 14.53 -29.59 -15.38
C SER A 910 14.21 -28.10 -15.50
N PHE A 911 13.96 -27.41 -14.38
CA PHE A 911 13.49 -26.03 -14.39
C PHE A 911 14.49 -25.13 -15.12
N LEU A 912 13.94 -24.26 -15.96
CA LEU A 912 14.71 -23.38 -16.82
C LEU A 912 14.13 -21.98 -16.74
N ASN A 913 14.93 -21.04 -16.25
CA ASN A 913 14.59 -19.62 -16.19
C ASN A 913 15.35 -18.85 -17.29
N TRP A 914 15.00 -17.59 -17.51
CA TRP A 914 15.64 -16.76 -18.53
C TRP A 914 15.54 -15.28 -18.21
N TRP A 915 16.51 -14.52 -18.73
CA TRP A 915 16.57 -13.06 -18.58
C TRP A 915 17.25 -12.42 -19.80
N GLN A 916 16.88 -11.18 -20.14
CA GLN A 916 17.56 -10.41 -21.18
C GLN A 916 19.00 -10.10 -20.78
N LYS A 917 19.92 -10.11 -21.75
CA LYS A 917 21.36 -9.92 -21.49
C LYS A 917 21.70 -8.66 -20.69
N LYS A 918 21.04 -7.55 -21.00
CA LYS A 918 21.27 -6.23 -20.41
C LYS A 918 20.43 -5.95 -19.17
N TYR A 919 19.59 -6.90 -18.74
CA TYR A 919 18.74 -6.70 -17.58
C TYR A 919 19.61 -6.74 -16.30
N LEU A 920 19.63 -5.62 -15.56
CA LEU A 920 20.62 -5.37 -14.50
C LEU A 920 20.28 -5.96 -13.13
N TRP A 921 19.00 -6.25 -12.87
CA TRP A 921 18.50 -6.55 -11.54
C TRP A 921 18.29 -8.03 -11.16
N PRO A 922 18.47 -9.05 -12.03
CA PRO A 922 18.08 -10.40 -11.68
C PRO A 922 19.08 -10.99 -10.66
N TRP A 923 18.61 -11.86 -9.78
CA TRP A 923 19.44 -12.50 -8.74
C TRP A 923 20.20 -13.71 -9.30
N VAL A 924 21.07 -13.43 -10.26
CA VAL A 924 21.81 -14.42 -11.03
C VAL A 924 23.31 -14.18 -10.87
N THR A 925 24.01 -15.23 -10.46
CA THR A 925 25.46 -15.33 -10.33
C THR A 925 26.05 -16.13 -11.49
N PHE A 926 27.34 -16.42 -11.43
CA PHE A 926 28.01 -17.20 -12.46
C PHE A 926 29.25 -17.90 -11.92
N ARG A 927 29.67 -18.95 -12.64
CA ARG A 927 30.96 -19.61 -12.49
C ARG A 927 31.67 -19.67 -13.83
N LEU A 928 32.99 -19.86 -13.80
CA LEU A 928 33.79 -19.97 -15.01
C LEU A 928 34.04 -21.43 -15.38
N VAL A 929 34.15 -21.68 -16.68
CA VAL A 929 34.61 -22.95 -17.25
C VAL A 929 35.72 -22.71 -18.28
N ARG A 930 36.47 -23.78 -18.56
CA ARG A 930 37.52 -23.83 -19.58
C ARG A 930 37.43 -25.15 -20.34
N ASP A 931 37.76 -25.08 -21.62
CA ASP A 931 37.92 -26.26 -22.45
C ASP A 931 39.21 -26.99 -22.05
N VAL A 932 39.15 -28.32 -21.99
CA VAL A 932 40.36 -29.15 -21.83
C VAL A 932 40.87 -29.49 -23.22
N GLU A 933 42.12 -29.16 -23.51
CA GLU A 933 42.80 -29.50 -24.76
C GLU A 933 42.92 -31.01 -25.01
#